data_AF-A0A2A4UKR6-F1
#
_entry.id   AF-A0A2A4UKR6-F1
#
_cell.length_a   1.000
_cell.length_b   1.000
_cell.length_c   1.000
_cell.angle_alpha   90.00
_cell.angle_beta   90.00
_cell.angle_gamma   90.00
#
_symmetry.space_group_name_H-M   'P 1'
#
loop_
_entity.id
_entity.type
_entity.pdbx_description
1 polymer ?
#
loop_
_entity_poly.entity_id
_entity_poly.type
_entity_poly.pdbx_seq_one_letter_code
_entity_poly.pdbx_strand_id
1 'polypeptide(L)'
;MIILAEISPYDPVLGAERIIRMSSGTGTPIFNGAHWPARLGHTLVLGMAIFENDFETAGSSRTAGGLQIINGDGGFDDLTGYSWDQRDIKIWTGDSDDFNDFILRFDGFVSGVTYNEKTLDLTLGDKSNIFDALVDFPTYLGTGGTEGPVEMTGIVKPFCFGPVFNMEPTLADATNQIYQVHNRAIQAIGGVFDQAVALTPDGDTADLGAWAAVPGKYKTDLSKGLFRLGAKPAGLVTADIQGDNVGGYVSSAGDILQRLLDFIPDSAAVTVDAAAFTALNLANGSAVSIHARAALNARDLFNVCLRSIGGFWLVDWLGNLTVGIHDIKTPAGSLTDRHISSMTRLESPAPIWRLKTTYRPTYRVQSGSEIAAADLGGGIRSGAGAPASNLGIIDDLYIDSDDGKLYKKTAISTWTFQYDTTGPTGTDGDTWLDGAGAPAGSLGSVGDYYLNSANGNYYKKTGANIWTLQGNIAGPQGDDGATGSDGLDGSPGTDGAAGPQGVPGPPGADGTPRYIWVAYADSADGVTNFTNGAPGTRKYLGLAPNKTSSTESSNPADYNWSKIEGDTGPQGNTGATGSTGNTGVQGVQGPQGPVGPNGEVVSYRQTTPPSSPADGEIWFETDTNILWLRKSSAWQIIGTYNDGVLADLDFVNTAQIVDNAVTSGGAASVTGPVVGTHGATLVSKVLATNGGDIFITVSASHALPFVNALFKFTLERDGAEIAVLDNIFSGATRQTIALASVDIGASAANHTFAVKVYHPTGSSALFYDVTLFVLEFKK
;
A
#
# COMPACT_ATOMS: atom_id res chain seq x y z
N MET A 1 -14.63 -9.54 -53.42
CA MET A 1 -13.47 -9.57 -52.53
C MET A 1 -13.02 -11.00 -52.33
N ILE A 2 -11.83 -11.31 -52.81
CA ILE A 2 -11.11 -12.56 -52.55
C ILE A 2 -10.21 -12.33 -51.33
N ILE A 3 -10.21 -13.29 -50.41
CA ILE A 3 -9.25 -13.37 -49.31
C ILE A 3 -8.17 -14.37 -49.70
N LEU A 4 -6.91 -14.03 -49.48
CA LEU A 4 -5.76 -14.93 -49.59
C LEU A 4 -5.10 -15.05 -48.22
N ALA A 5 -4.74 -16.27 -47.81
CA ALA A 5 -3.98 -16.54 -46.60
C ALA A 5 -2.73 -17.37 -46.93
N GLU A 6 -1.57 -16.89 -46.52
CA GLU A 6 -0.30 -17.61 -46.57
C GLU A 6 0.14 -17.88 -45.13
N ILE A 7 0.47 -19.13 -44.83
CA ILE A 7 0.76 -19.61 -43.47
C ILE A 7 2.03 -20.46 -43.53
N SER A 8 2.91 -20.32 -42.55
CA SER A 8 4.19 -21.06 -42.50
C SER A 8 4.25 -22.02 -41.29
N PRO A 9 3.36 -23.02 -41.15
CA PRO A 9 3.47 -23.98 -40.06
C PRO A 9 4.74 -24.85 -40.19
N TYR A 10 5.19 -25.36 -39.04
CA TYR A 10 6.35 -26.24 -38.97
C TYR A 10 5.95 -27.69 -39.23
N ASP A 11 6.62 -28.31 -40.20
CA ASP A 11 6.47 -29.72 -40.54
C ASP A 11 7.52 -30.54 -39.76
N PRO A 12 7.11 -31.35 -38.74
CA PRO A 12 8.04 -32.14 -37.95
C PRO A 12 8.64 -33.34 -38.72
N VAL A 13 8.08 -33.73 -39.86
CA VAL A 13 8.61 -34.79 -40.72
C VAL A 13 9.73 -34.26 -41.61
N LEU A 14 9.60 -33.03 -42.11
CA LEU A 14 10.64 -32.33 -42.88
C LEU A 14 11.67 -31.60 -42.00
N GLY A 15 11.34 -31.35 -40.73
CA GLY A 15 12.16 -30.59 -39.79
C GLY A 15 12.24 -29.09 -40.11
N ALA A 16 11.31 -28.56 -40.90
CA ALA A 16 11.35 -27.22 -41.46
C ALA A 16 9.93 -26.63 -41.63
N GLU A 17 9.84 -25.32 -41.87
CA GLU A 17 8.57 -24.67 -42.19
C GLU A 17 8.11 -24.96 -43.62
N ARG A 18 6.81 -25.18 -43.80
CA ARG A 18 6.18 -25.41 -45.11
C ARG A 18 5.15 -24.32 -45.35
N ILE A 19 5.34 -23.55 -46.42
CA ILE A 19 4.36 -22.51 -46.79
C ILE A 19 3.09 -23.17 -47.36
N ILE A 20 1.96 -22.87 -46.73
CA ILE A 20 0.61 -23.24 -47.12
C ILE A 20 -0.12 -22.00 -47.61
N ARG A 21 -0.83 -22.12 -48.73
CA ARG A 21 -1.57 -21.01 -49.38
C ARG A 21 -3.02 -21.41 -49.57
N MET A 22 -3.93 -20.51 -49.25
CA MET A 22 -5.38 -20.75 -49.37
C MET A 22 -6.12 -19.49 -49.81
N SER A 23 -7.22 -19.69 -50.54
CA SER A 23 -8.07 -18.62 -51.07
C SER A 23 -9.53 -18.79 -50.63
N SER A 24 -10.28 -17.69 -50.58
CA SER A 24 -11.76 -17.69 -50.54
C SER A 24 -12.39 -17.55 -51.94
N GLY A 25 -11.59 -17.51 -53.01
CA GLY A 25 -12.05 -17.47 -54.39
C GLY A 25 -12.59 -18.82 -54.86
N THR A 26 -12.78 -18.98 -56.18
CA THR A 26 -13.26 -20.24 -56.79
C THR A 26 -12.13 -21.01 -57.46
N GLY A 27 -12.04 -22.33 -57.21
CA GLY A 27 -11.06 -23.21 -57.86
C GLY A 27 -9.67 -23.17 -57.20
N THR A 28 -8.62 -23.16 -58.01
CA THR A 28 -7.23 -23.08 -57.53
C THR A 28 -6.50 -21.96 -58.28
N PRO A 29 -6.88 -20.67 -58.05
CA PRO A 29 -6.25 -19.54 -58.71
C PRO A 29 -4.73 -19.51 -58.50
N ILE A 30 -4.04 -18.91 -59.46
CA ILE A 30 -2.58 -18.73 -59.43
C ILE A 30 -2.31 -17.24 -59.18
N PHE A 31 -1.78 -16.91 -58.01
CA PHE A 31 -1.32 -15.56 -57.68
C PHE A 31 0.17 -15.59 -57.39
N ASN A 32 0.91 -14.62 -57.93
CA ASN A 32 2.37 -14.53 -57.81
C ASN A 32 3.10 -15.84 -58.18
N GLY A 33 2.62 -16.56 -59.20
CA GLY A 33 3.18 -17.82 -59.67
C GLY A 33 2.92 -19.06 -58.77
N ALA A 34 2.22 -18.90 -57.63
CA ALA A 34 1.87 -19.98 -56.72
C ALA A 34 0.38 -20.34 -56.79
N HIS A 35 0.02 -21.59 -56.48
CA HIS A 35 -1.37 -22.05 -56.40
C HIS A 35 -2.01 -21.70 -55.05
N TRP A 36 -3.26 -21.24 -55.06
CA TRP A 36 -4.04 -20.88 -53.87
C TRP A 36 -5.41 -21.60 -53.87
N PRO A 37 -5.49 -22.86 -53.42
CA PRO A 37 -6.75 -23.61 -53.35
C PRO A 37 -7.88 -22.86 -52.63
N ALA A 38 -9.09 -22.90 -53.21
CA ALA A 38 -10.33 -22.39 -52.62
C ALA A 38 -10.72 -23.19 -51.37
N ARG A 39 -10.19 -22.77 -50.22
CA ARG A 39 -10.25 -23.52 -48.95
C ARG A 39 -10.60 -22.65 -47.74
N LEU A 40 -10.76 -21.34 -47.90
CA LEU A 40 -11.16 -20.46 -46.79
C LEU A 40 -12.70 -20.43 -46.64
N GLY A 41 -13.18 -20.86 -45.47
CA GLY A 41 -14.60 -21.03 -45.13
C GLY A 41 -15.40 -19.75 -44.88
N HIS A 42 -14.91 -18.61 -45.39
CA HIS A 42 -15.58 -17.31 -45.34
C HIS A 42 -16.07 -16.88 -43.95
N THR A 43 -15.11 -16.64 -43.06
CA THR A 43 -15.20 -15.66 -41.98
C THR A 43 -13.79 -15.22 -41.60
N LEU A 44 -13.45 -13.97 -41.90
CA LEU A 44 -12.29 -13.28 -41.33
C LEU A 44 -12.86 -12.26 -40.35
N VAL A 45 -12.82 -12.58 -39.06
CA VAL A 45 -13.04 -11.57 -38.01
C VAL A 45 -11.68 -11.03 -37.64
N LEU A 46 -11.52 -9.71 -37.72
CA LEU A 46 -10.40 -9.01 -37.09
C LEU A 46 -10.93 -8.12 -35.96
N GLY A 47 -10.47 -8.39 -34.75
CA GLY A 47 -10.68 -7.62 -33.54
C GLY A 47 -9.40 -6.91 -33.11
N MET A 48 -9.56 -5.86 -32.33
CA MET A 48 -8.46 -5.15 -31.67
C MET A 48 -9.03 -4.48 -30.42
N ALA A 49 -8.36 -4.62 -29.28
CA ALA A 49 -8.76 -3.97 -28.04
C ALA A 49 -7.59 -3.20 -27.43
N ILE A 50 -7.89 -2.00 -26.93
CA ILE A 50 -6.96 -1.01 -26.38
C ILE A 50 -6.90 -1.08 -24.84
N PHE A 51 -7.78 -1.89 -24.24
CA PHE A 51 -7.90 -2.10 -22.81
C PHE A 51 -7.78 -3.59 -22.50
N GLU A 52 -6.93 -3.95 -21.53
CA GLU A 52 -6.86 -5.28 -20.95
C GLU A 52 -7.45 -5.22 -19.53
N ASN A 53 -8.59 -5.90 -19.32
CA ASN A 53 -9.40 -5.93 -18.09
C ASN A 53 -9.96 -4.57 -17.62
N ASP A 54 -11.29 -4.52 -17.46
CA ASP A 54 -12.07 -3.52 -16.69
C ASP A 54 -11.55 -2.07 -16.67
N PHE A 55 -11.27 -1.52 -17.86
CA PHE A 55 -10.87 -0.12 -18.08
C PHE A 55 -9.53 0.32 -17.44
N GLU A 56 -8.62 -0.61 -17.11
CA GLU A 56 -7.25 -0.19 -16.82
C GLU A 56 -6.62 0.45 -18.07
N THR A 57 -6.02 1.63 -17.90
CA THR A 57 -5.30 2.30 -18.99
C THR A 57 -4.06 1.51 -19.39
N ALA A 58 -3.72 1.54 -20.68
CA ALA A 58 -2.69 0.72 -21.33
C ALA A 58 -2.94 -0.81 -21.35
N GLY A 59 -2.89 -1.38 -22.55
CA GLY A 59 -2.85 -2.82 -22.79
C GLY A 59 -2.84 -3.13 -24.30
N SER A 60 -2.16 -4.21 -24.69
CA SER A 60 -2.13 -4.70 -26.07
C SER A 60 -2.81 -6.07 -26.15
N SER A 61 -4.08 -6.06 -26.56
CA SER A 61 -4.87 -7.27 -26.76
C SER A 61 -4.13 -8.35 -27.56
N ARG A 62 -4.29 -9.62 -27.21
CA ARG A 62 -3.56 -10.75 -27.82
C ARG A 62 -4.27 -11.40 -29.00
N THR A 63 -5.59 -11.30 -29.06
CA THR A 63 -6.40 -12.04 -30.05
C THR A 63 -6.85 -11.09 -31.14
N ALA A 64 -6.24 -11.24 -32.32
CA ALA A 64 -6.63 -10.53 -33.52
C ALA A 64 -7.87 -11.16 -34.16
N GLY A 65 -8.17 -12.45 -33.96
CA GLY A 65 -9.44 -13.05 -34.40
C GLY A 65 -9.32 -14.50 -34.84
N GLY A 66 -9.90 -14.85 -35.99
CA GLY A 66 -9.95 -16.23 -36.47
C GLY A 66 -10.12 -16.39 -37.97
N LEU A 67 -9.68 -17.55 -38.49
CA LEU A 67 -9.76 -17.96 -39.90
C LEU A 67 -10.12 -19.44 -40.02
N GLN A 68 -11.18 -19.76 -40.77
CA GLN A 68 -11.60 -21.14 -41.02
C GLN A 68 -11.06 -21.69 -42.35
N ILE A 69 -10.54 -22.92 -42.30
CA ILE A 69 -10.10 -23.73 -43.44
C ILE A 69 -11.08 -24.91 -43.64
N ILE A 70 -11.52 -25.16 -44.88
CA ILE A 70 -12.43 -26.25 -45.28
C ILE A 70 -11.64 -27.49 -45.72
N ASN A 71 -11.83 -28.60 -44.99
CA ASN A 71 -11.28 -29.92 -45.31
C ASN A 71 -12.39 -30.98 -45.46
N GLY A 72 -13.52 -30.62 -46.10
CA GLY A 72 -14.68 -31.51 -46.24
C GLY A 72 -14.48 -32.73 -47.15
N ASP A 73 -13.33 -32.86 -47.81
CA ASP A 73 -12.94 -33.95 -48.71
C ASP A 73 -11.69 -34.73 -48.24
N GLY A 74 -11.14 -34.41 -47.06
CA GLY A 74 -9.93 -35.04 -46.52
C GLY A 74 -8.61 -34.68 -47.23
N GLY A 75 -8.64 -33.75 -48.19
CA GLY A 75 -7.46 -33.37 -48.97
C GLY A 75 -6.34 -32.67 -48.19
N PHE A 76 -6.60 -32.29 -46.94
CA PHE A 76 -5.69 -31.60 -46.02
C PHE A 76 -5.58 -32.30 -44.65
N ASP A 77 -5.82 -33.62 -44.59
CA ASP A 77 -5.66 -34.40 -43.35
C ASP A 77 -4.19 -34.42 -42.85
N ASP A 78 -3.22 -34.19 -43.74
CA ASP A 78 -1.79 -34.07 -43.42
C ASP A 78 -1.51 -32.89 -42.46
N LEU A 79 -2.33 -31.84 -42.52
CA LEU A 79 -2.20 -30.62 -41.70
C LEU A 79 -2.37 -30.85 -40.19
N THR A 80 -2.97 -31.98 -39.79
CA THR A 80 -3.09 -32.35 -38.37
C THR A 80 -1.75 -32.73 -37.72
N GLY A 81 -0.75 -33.10 -38.52
CA GLY A 81 0.60 -33.43 -38.05
C GLY A 81 1.53 -32.21 -37.87
N TYR A 82 1.06 -31.01 -38.19
CA TYR A 82 1.89 -29.79 -38.24
C TYR A 82 1.87 -29.06 -36.90
N SER A 83 2.96 -28.37 -36.58
CA SER A 83 3.02 -27.45 -35.44
C SER A 83 2.65 -26.04 -35.90
N TRP A 84 1.56 -25.52 -35.34
CA TRP A 84 0.94 -24.24 -35.70
C TRP A 84 1.21 -23.11 -34.71
N ASP A 85 1.69 -23.43 -33.50
CA ASP A 85 1.87 -22.46 -32.43
C ASP A 85 2.94 -21.41 -32.78
N GLN A 86 2.57 -20.14 -32.65
CA GLN A 86 3.36 -18.94 -32.99
C GLN A 86 3.93 -18.95 -34.42
N ARG A 87 3.20 -19.53 -35.39
CA ARG A 87 3.61 -19.58 -36.80
C ARG A 87 3.04 -18.43 -37.60
N ASP A 88 3.88 -17.81 -38.42
CA ASP A 88 3.53 -16.69 -39.28
C ASP A 88 2.30 -16.98 -40.16
N ILE A 89 1.39 -16.00 -40.19
CA ILE A 89 0.26 -15.93 -41.11
C ILE A 89 0.10 -14.52 -41.66
N LYS A 90 -0.02 -14.44 -42.99
CA LYS A 90 -0.31 -13.22 -43.73
C LYS A 90 -1.63 -13.36 -44.47
N ILE A 91 -2.48 -12.35 -44.37
CA ILE A 91 -3.80 -12.34 -44.99
C ILE A 91 -3.95 -11.09 -45.85
N TRP A 92 -4.33 -11.27 -47.11
CA TRP A 92 -4.60 -10.20 -48.05
C TRP A 92 -6.05 -10.21 -48.53
N THR A 93 -6.54 -9.04 -48.95
CA THR A 93 -7.84 -8.87 -49.61
C THR A 93 -7.69 -8.13 -50.93
N GLY A 94 -8.32 -8.62 -51.99
CA GLY A 94 -8.32 -8.00 -53.32
C GLY A 94 -9.60 -8.29 -54.10
N ASP A 95 -9.74 -7.67 -55.27
CA ASP A 95 -10.91 -7.82 -56.16
C ASP A 95 -10.53 -8.16 -57.62
N SER A 96 -9.27 -8.49 -57.89
CA SER A 96 -8.76 -8.82 -59.22
C SER A 96 -7.98 -10.15 -59.24
N ASP A 97 -7.51 -10.54 -60.43
CA ASP A 97 -6.63 -11.70 -60.64
C ASP A 97 -5.13 -11.35 -60.53
N ASP A 98 -4.75 -10.09 -60.28
CA ASP A 98 -3.35 -9.67 -60.05
C ASP A 98 -3.06 -9.55 -58.56
N PHE A 99 -2.01 -10.23 -58.09
CA PHE A 99 -1.56 -10.15 -56.69
C PHE A 99 -1.14 -8.73 -56.28
N ASN A 100 -0.74 -7.87 -57.21
CA ASN A 100 -0.36 -6.49 -56.90
C ASN A 100 -1.55 -5.62 -56.46
N ASP A 101 -2.79 -6.00 -56.81
CA ASP A 101 -4.00 -5.32 -56.33
C ASP A 101 -4.45 -5.81 -54.94
N PHE A 102 -3.80 -6.83 -54.38
CA PHE A 102 -4.12 -7.37 -53.05
C PHE A 102 -3.48 -6.54 -51.94
N ILE A 103 -4.33 -6.02 -51.06
CA ILE A 103 -3.92 -5.25 -49.89
C ILE A 103 -3.68 -6.22 -48.73
N LEU A 104 -2.48 -6.19 -48.14
CA LEU A 104 -2.19 -6.89 -46.88
C LEU A 104 -3.09 -6.32 -45.77
N ARG A 105 -3.82 -7.20 -45.07
CA ARG A 105 -4.75 -6.85 -43.98
C ARG A 105 -4.31 -7.37 -42.63
N PHE A 106 -3.56 -8.47 -42.62
CA PHE A 106 -3.04 -9.09 -41.41
C PHE A 106 -1.63 -9.63 -41.65
N ASP A 107 -0.72 -9.35 -40.72
CA ASP A 107 0.62 -9.95 -40.59
C ASP A 107 0.86 -10.22 -39.11
N GLY A 108 0.71 -11.49 -38.72
CA GLY A 108 0.76 -11.93 -37.33
C GLY A 108 1.02 -13.43 -37.26
N PHE A 109 0.55 -14.11 -36.23
CA PHE A 109 0.74 -15.54 -36.05
C PHE A 109 -0.56 -16.31 -35.77
N VAL A 110 -0.50 -17.62 -35.99
CA VAL A 110 -1.52 -18.57 -35.51
C VAL A 110 -1.28 -18.80 -34.02
N SER A 111 -2.21 -18.37 -33.18
CA SER A 111 -2.14 -18.47 -31.71
C SER A 111 -2.78 -19.74 -31.16
N GLY A 112 -3.37 -20.55 -32.03
CA GLY A 112 -4.08 -21.77 -31.68
C GLY A 112 -4.82 -22.36 -32.87
N VAL A 113 -5.16 -23.64 -32.78
CA VAL A 113 -5.83 -24.39 -33.83
C VAL A 113 -6.84 -25.36 -33.23
N THR A 114 -8.06 -25.36 -33.77
CA THR A 114 -9.14 -26.28 -33.40
C THR A 114 -9.45 -27.18 -34.59
N TYR A 115 -9.41 -28.48 -34.36
CA TYR A 115 -9.68 -29.51 -35.37
C TYR A 115 -11.12 -29.99 -35.26
N ASN A 116 -11.86 -29.92 -36.36
CA ASN A 116 -13.21 -30.47 -36.50
C ASN A 116 -13.25 -31.51 -37.64
N GLU A 117 -14.32 -32.30 -37.75
CA GLU A 117 -14.45 -33.37 -38.75
C GLU A 117 -14.30 -32.91 -40.22
N LYS A 118 -14.53 -31.62 -40.51
CA LYS A 118 -14.53 -31.05 -41.87
C LYS A 118 -13.88 -29.66 -41.97
N THR A 119 -13.43 -29.10 -40.85
CA THR A 119 -12.83 -27.76 -40.80
C THR A 119 -11.65 -27.72 -39.86
N LEU A 120 -10.74 -26.81 -40.15
CA LEU A 120 -9.60 -26.46 -39.33
C LEU A 120 -9.74 -24.97 -38.99
N ASP A 121 -10.02 -24.65 -37.73
CA ASP A 121 -10.28 -23.29 -37.28
C ASP A 121 -9.03 -22.74 -36.59
N LEU A 122 -8.42 -21.73 -37.21
CA LEU A 122 -7.22 -21.07 -36.71
C LEU A 122 -7.60 -19.85 -35.88
N THR A 123 -7.03 -19.72 -34.69
CA THR A 123 -7.08 -18.49 -33.89
C THR A 123 -5.88 -17.63 -34.27
N LEU A 124 -6.08 -16.33 -34.46
CA LEU A 124 -5.07 -15.38 -34.91
C LEU A 124 -4.63 -14.46 -33.76
N GLY A 125 -3.32 -14.29 -33.59
CA GLY A 125 -2.71 -13.35 -32.66
C GLY A 125 -1.86 -12.30 -33.37
N ASP A 126 -1.95 -11.05 -32.92
CA ASP A 126 -1.05 -9.98 -33.35
C ASP A 126 0.30 -10.06 -32.62
N LYS A 127 1.31 -9.34 -33.13
CA LYS A 127 2.70 -9.41 -32.65
C LYS A 127 2.93 -8.75 -31.27
N SER A 128 1.89 -8.54 -30.46
CA SER A 128 2.04 -8.06 -29.06
C SER A 128 2.60 -9.10 -28.09
N ASN A 129 2.67 -10.38 -28.49
CA ASN A 129 3.27 -11.46 -27.68
C ASN A 129 4.76 -11.24 -27.36
N ILE A 130 5.52 -10.57 -28.24
CA ILE A 130 6.96 -10.31 -28.02
C ILE A 130 7.22 -9.48 -26.76
N PHE A 131 6.22 -8.74 -26.28
CA PHE A 131 6.32 -7.92 -25.08
C PHE A 131 6.09 -8.72 -23.78
N ASP A 132 5.67 -9.98 -23.88
CA ASP A 132 5.57 -10.88 -22.73
C ASP A 132 6.91 -11.49 -22.33
N ALA A 133 7.90 -11.44 -23.22
CA ALA A 133 9.26 -11.82 -22.91
C ALA A 133 9.80 -10.96 -21.75
N LEU A 134 10.57 -11.60 -20.88
CA LEU A 134 11.37 -10.89 -19.89
C LEU A 134 12.39 -10.03 -20.61
N VAL A 135 12.54 -8.79 -20.15
CA VAL A 135 13.51 -7.84 -20.71
C VAL A 135 14.93 -8.27 -20.33
N ASP A 136 15.82 -8.36 -21.33
CA ASP A 136 17.18 -8.88 -21.15
C ASP A 136 18.10 -7.83 -20.49
N PHE A 137 17.98 -7.71 -19.17
CA PHE A 137 18.83 -6.83 -18.37
C PHE A 137 20.09 -7.56 -17.89
N PRO A 138 21.29 -6.98 -18.10
CA PRO A 138 22.55 -7.53 -17.59
C PRO A 138 22.50 -7.86 -16.09
N THR A 139 22.99 -9.05 -15.74
CA THR A 139 23.12 -9.52 -14.36
C THR A 139 24.53 -9.27 -13.81
N TYR A 140 24.67 -9.35 -12.49
CA TYR A 140 25.97 -9.38 -11.80
C TYR A 140 26.68 -10.71 -12.02
N LEU A 141 27.99 -10.66 -12.26
CA LEU A 141 28.83 -11.85 -12.45
C LEU A 141 29.35 -12.47 -11.13
N GLY A 142 29.28 -11.76 -10.01
CA GLY A 142 29.72 -12.24 -8.70
C GLY A 142 31.24 -12.38 -8.54
N THR A 143 32.03 -11.76 -9.43
CA THR A 143 33.50 -11.89 -9.49
C THR A 143 34.27 -10.94 -8.56
N GLY A 144 33.57 -10.17 -7.71
CA GLY A 144 34.12 -9.13 -6.85
C GLY A 144 34.18 -7.75 -7.52
N GLY A 145 34.54 -6.73 -6.72
CA GLY A 145 34.58 -5.34 -7.18
C GLY A 145 33.20 -4.84 -7.62
N THR A 146 33.13 -4.17 -8.77
CA THR A 146 31.86 -3.67 -9.34
C THR A 146 30.89 -4.75 -9.81
N GLU A 147 31.31 -6.01 -9.87
CA GLU A 147 30.46 -7.15 -10.25
C GLU A 147 29.82 -7.87 -9.04
N GLY A 148 30.02 -7.36 -7.82
CA GLY A 148 29.48 -7.94 -6.60
C GLY A 148 30.23 -9.20 -6.11
N PRO A 149 30.09 -9.58 -4.83
CA PRO A 149 30.53 -10.89 -4.34
C PRO A 149 29.71 -12.04 -4.97
N VAL A 150 30.13 -13.28 -4.77
CA VAL A 150 29.58 -14.46 -5.46
C VAL A 150 28.07 -14.65 -5.22
N GLU A 151 27.57 -14.29 -4.04
CA GLU A 151 26.14 -14.27 -3.70
C GLU A 151 25.29 -13.29 -4.53
N MET A 152 25.90 -12.36 -5.30
CA MET A 152 25.19 -11.52 -6.27
C MET A 152 25.09 -12.14 -7.67
N THR A 153 25.72 -13.29 -7.95
CA THR A 153 25.72 -13.91 -9.28
C THR A 153 24.30 -14.13 -9.81
N GLY A 154 23.99 -13.60 -11.00
CA GLY A 154 22.67 -13.75 -11.64
C GLY A 154 21.60 -12.77 -11.15
N ILE A 155 21.88 -11.92 -10.15
CA ILE A 155 20.98 -10.82 -9.78
C ILE A 155 20.99 -9.77 -10.90
N VAL A 156 19.81 -9.28 -11.29
CA VAL A 156 19.65 -8.23 -12.31
C VAL A 156 20.24 -6.90 -11.81
N LYS A 157 21.08 -6.26 -12.63
CA LYS A 157 21.62 -4.92 -12.32
C LYS A 157 20.48 -3.88 -12.35
N PRO A 158 20.46 -2.92 -11.41
CA PRO A 158 19.38 -1.93 -11.36
C PRO A 158 19.35 -1.12 -12.66
N PHE A 159 18.16 -0.73 -13.10
CA PHE A 159 17.99 0.19 -14.21
C PHE A 159 16.98 1.30 -13.88
N CYS A 160 17.06 2.39 -14.64
CA CYS A 160 16.26 3.59 -14.44
C CYS A 160 16.16 4.42 -15.72
N PHE A 161 14.96 4.95 -15.99
CA PHE A 161 14.67 5.87 -17.09
C PHE A 161 14.02 7.14 -16.54
N GLY A 162 14.28 8.28 -17.16
CA GLY A 162 13.81 9.57 -16.68
C GLY A 162 14.34 9.95 -15.29
N PRO A 163 13.65 10.84 -14.56
CA PRO A 163 14.08 11.33 -13.25
C PRO A 163 13.50 10.46 -12.11
N VAL A 164 14.33 9.64 -11.50
CA VAL A 164 14.02 8.69 -10.43
C VAL A 164 14.45 9.25 -9.08
N PHE A 165 13.50 9.48 -8.17
CA PHE A 165 13.74 10.14 -6.88
C PHE A 165 13.76 9.18 -5.70
N ASN A 166 14.67 9.43 -4.76
CA ASN A 166 14.88 8.68 -3.51
C ASN A 166 14.94 7.16 -3.72
N MET A 167 15.65 6.70 -4.75
CA MET A 167 15.84 5.26 -4.96
C MET A 167 16.93 4.71 -4.04
N GLU A 168 16.77 3.46 -3.60
CA GLU A 168 17.82 2.72 -2.90
C GLU A 168 18.76 2.07 -3.93
N PRO A 169 20.06 2.39 -3.90
CA PRO A 169 21.04 1.84 -4.83
C PRO A 169 21.58 0.49 -4.34
N THR A 170 22.02 -0.35 -5.28
CA THR A 170 22.62 -1.66 -4.97
C THR A 170 24.08 -1.47 -4.55
N LEU A 171 24.49 -1.98 -3.38
CA LEU A 171 25.90 -1.99 -2.97
C LEU A 171 26.67 -3.05 -3.79
N ALA A 172 27.44 -2.60 -4.77
CA ALA A 172 28.22 -3.50 -5.63
C ALA A 172 29.58 -3.85 -5.01
N ASP A 173 30.32 -2.86 -4.48
CA ASP A 173 31.59 -3.10 -3.79
C ASP A 173 31.53 -2.59 -2.34
N ALA A 174 31.33 -3.51 -1.41
CA ALA A 174 31.34 -3.23 0.03
C ALA A 174 32.73 -2.80 0.57
N THR A 175 33.83 -3.16 -0.11
CA THR A 175 35.19 -2.76 0.31
C THR A 175 35.41 -1.28 0.01
N ASN A 176 35.06 -0.84 -1.20
CA ASN A 176 35.24 0.53 -1.63
C ASN A 176 34.05 1.45 -1.34
N GLN A 177 32.91 0.92 -0.89
CA GLN A 177 31.64 1.64 -0.75
C GLN A 177 31.14 2.17 -2.11
N ILE A 178 31.20 1.34 -3.16
CA ILE A 178 30.71 1.66 -4.50
C ILE A 178 29.30 1.08 -4.67
N TYR A 179 28.37 1.96 -4.99
CA TYR A 179 26.96 1.70 -5.20
C TYR A 179 26.60 1.85 -6.67
N GLN A 180 25.65 1.04 -7.13
CA GLN A 180 25.14 1.05 -8.49
C GLN A 180 23.66 1.47 -8.52
N VAL A 181 23.35 2.36 -9.45
CA VAL A 181 22.01 2.93 -9.69
C VAL A 181 21.47 2.58 -11.07
N HIS A 182 22.36 2.29 -12.01
CA HIS A 182 22.04 1.93 -13.38
C HIS A 182 23.07 0.93 -13.93
N ASN A 183 22.72 0.19 -14.98
CA ASN A 183 23.58 -0.82 -15.59
C ASN A 183 24.52 -0.27 -16.69
N ARG A 184 24.33 0.99 -17.11
CA ARG A 184 25.09 1.67 -18.19
C ARG A 184 25.20 3.19 -17.94
N ALA A 185 25.51 3.97 -18.98
CA ALA A 185 25.67 5.41 -18.86
C ALA A 185 24.37 6.14 -18.48
N ILE A 186 24.46 7.06 -17.52
CA ILE A 186 23.36 7.88 -17.02
C ILE A 186 23.61 9.37 -17.25
N GLN A 187 22.56 10.19 -17.10
CA GLN A 187 22.64 11.63 -17.32
C GLN A 187 23.23 12.35 -16.10
N ALA A 188 22.78 12.03 -14.88
CA ALA A 188 23.26 12.65 -13.65
C ALA A 188 22.85 11.87 -12.40
N ILE A 189 23.61 12.07 -11.32
CA ILE A 189 23.19 11.76 -9.95
C ILE A 189 22.98 13.11 -9.25
N GLY A 190 21.72 13.54 -9.15
CA GLY A 190 21.32 14.85 -8.64
C GLY A 190 21.53 15.03 -7.13
N GLY A 191 21.54 13.93 -6.38
CA GLY A 191 21.84 13.91 -4.96
C GLY A 191 22.05 12.48 -4.45
N VAL A 192 22.85 12.35 -3.39
CA VAL A 192 23.00 11.11 -2.62
C VAL A 192 22.78 11.47 -1.15
N PHE A 193 22.03 10.65 -0.43
CA PHE A 193 21.64 10.88 0.94
C PHE A 193 22.02 9.69 1.81
N ASP A 194 22.52 9.96 3.02
CA ASP A 194 22.73 8.98 4.09
C ASP A 194 21.78 9.32 5.24
N GLN A 195 20.84 8.41 5.54
CA GLN A 195 19.71 8.66 6.44
C GLN A 195 18.94 9.97 6.13
N ALA A 196 18.63 10.20 4.85
CA ALA A 196 18.04 11.44 4.31
C ALA A 196 18.90 12.73 4.44
N VAL A 197 20.12 12.66 4.99
CA VAL A 197 21.06 13.79 5.01
C VAL A 197 21.83 13.84 3.70
N ALA A 198 21.74 14.96 2.99
CA ALA A 198 22.42 15.15 1.70
C ALA A 198 23.96 15.16 1.86
N LEU A 199 24.63 14.32 1.07
CA LEU A 199 26.08 14.29 0.95
C LEU A 199 26.56 15.29 -0.10
N THR A 200 27.81 15.73 0.00
CA THR A 200 28.38 16.72 -0.93
C THR A 200 29.06 16.04 -2.14
N PRO A 201 28.75 16.41 -3.40
CA PRO A 201 29.41 15.83 -4.57
C PRO A 201 30.88 16.27 -4.69
N ASP A 202 31.75 15.36 -5.16
CA ASP A 202 33.18 15.56 -5.42
C ASP A 202 33.56 15.36 -6.92
N GLY A 203 32.56 15.59 -7.79
CA GLY A 203 32.68 15.46 -9.25
C GLY A 203 32.50 14.03 -9.78
N ASP A 204 32.94 13.82 -11.02
CA ASP A 204 32.83 12.56 -11.76
C ASP A 204 34.21 11.99 -12.11
N THR A 205 34.34 10.67 -12.22
CA THR A 205 35.55 9.95 -12.62
C THR A 205 35.23 8.52 -13.06
N ALA A 206 35.86 8.03 -14.14
CA ALA A 206 35.73 6.64 -14.57
C ALA A 206 36.47 5.62 -13.67
N ASP A 207 37.36 6.10 -12.80
CA ASP A 207 38.04 5.33 -11.75
C ASP A 207 37.63 5.85 -10.37
N LEU A 208 36.63 5.19 -9.79
CA LEU A 208 36.19 5.41 -8.41
C LEU A 208 37.15 4.80 -7.39
N GLY A 209 37.96 3.80 -7.75
CA GLY A 209 38.88 3.09 -6.86
C GLY A 209 40.05 3.98 -6.42
N ALA A 210 40.60 4.76 -7.35
CA ALA A 210 41.70 5.68 -7.09
C ALA A 210 41.31 6.98 -6.36
N TRP A 211 40.02 7.24 -6.12
CA TRP A 211 39.58 8.44 -5.40
C TRP A 211 39.96 8.38 -3.91
N ALA A 212 40.62 9.44 -3.43
CA ALA A 212 40.89 9.65 -2.01
C ALA A 212 39.58 10.01 -1.28
N ALA A 213 38.90 8.97 -0.80
CA ALA A 213 37.60 9.05 -0.11
C ALA A 213 37.60 10.07 1.06
N VAL A 214 36.61 10.97 1.06
CA VAL A 214 36.43 12.02 2.09
C VAL A 214 35.06 11.87 2.77
N PRO A 215 34.97 11.68 4.10
CA PRO A 215 33.71 11.56 4.81
C PRO A 215 32.74 12.73 4.52
N GLY A 216 31.45 12.43 4.41
CA GLY A 216 30.42 13.41 4.03
C GLY A 216 30.35 13.76 2.54
N LYS A 217 31.25 13.20 1.71
CA LYS A 217 31.24 13.36 0.25
C LYS A 217 30.89 12.07 -0.50
N TYR A 218 30.47 12.23 -1.76
CA TYR A 218 30.36 11.15 -2.74
C TYR A 218 30.99 11.56 -4.09
N LYS A 219 31.41 10.59 -4.89
CA LYS A 219 31.94 10.80 -6.25
C LYS A 219 31.27 9.87 -7.25
N THR A 220 31.01 10.32 -8.47
CA THR A 220 30.27 9.54 -9.48
C THR A 220 31.17 8.90 -10.53
N ASP A 221 30.67 7.84 -11.16
CA ASP A 221 31.04 7.38 -12.51
C ASP A 221 29.75 7.30 -13.34
N LEU A 222 29.38 8.42 -13.96
CA LEU A 222 28.17 8.52 -14.78
C LEU A 222 28.23 7.61 -16.00
N SER A 223 29.41 7.16 -16.45
CA SER A 223 29.55 6.27 -17.61
C SER A 223 29.08 4.83 -17.34
N LYS A 224 29.03 4.42 -16.07
CA LYS A 224 28.60 3.07 -15.63
C LYS A 224 27.41 3.06 -14.67
N GLY A 225 26.86 4.23 -14.34
CA GLY A 225 25.75 4.33 -13.38
C GLY A 225 26.18 3.98 -11.95
N LEU A 226 27.39 4.41 -11.55
CA LEU A 226 27.97 4.13 -10.23
C LEU A 226 28.21 5.42 -9.44
N PHE A 227 28.30 5.30 -8.12
CA PHE A 227 28.92 6.29 -7.25
C PHE A 227 29.65 5.63 -6.08
N ARG A 228 30.62 6.35 -5.51
CA ARG A 228 31.38 5.92 -4.33
C ARG A 228 31.12 6.87 -3.17
N LEU A 229 30.86 6.31 -1.98
CA LEU A 229 30.81 7.08 -0.73
C LEU A 229 32.21 7.31 -0.16
N GLY A 230 32.44 8.48 0.41
CA GLY A 230 33.72 8.84 1.03
C GLY A 230 33.95 8.26 2.42
N ALA A 231 32.94 7.60 2.99
CA ALA A 231 33.00 6.81 4.22
C ALA A 231 31.91 5.73 4.19
N LYS A 232 31.95 4.78 5.14
CA LYS A 232 30.81 3.88 5.39
C LYS A 232 29.60 4.71 5.86
N PRO A 233 28.38 4.48 5.33
CA PRO A 233 27.20 5.25 5.72
C PRO A 233 26.80 4.96 7.17
N ALA A 234 26.14 5.93 7.80
CA ALA A 234 25.56 5.84 9.13
C ALA A 234 24.30 4.95 9.13
N GLY A 235 23.54 4.95 8.03
CA GLY A 235 22.40 4.07 7.86
C GLY A 235 22.03 3.87 6.39
N LEU A 236 20.79 4.19 6.06
CA LEU A 236 20.25 3.94 4.73
C LEU A 236 20.78 4.95 3.70
N VAL A 237 21.32 4.43 2.60
CA VAL A 237 21.69 5.22 1.42
C VAL A 237 20.51 5.32 0.44
N THR A 238 20.25 6.53 -0.06
CA THR A 238 19.28 6.78 -1.15
C THR A 238 19.86 7.80 -2.12
N ALA A 239 19.35 7.84 -3.35
CA ALA A 239 19.85 8.77 -4.39
C ALA A 239 18.75 9.24 -5.36
N ASP A 240 18.95 10.44 -5.90
CA ASP A 240 18.14 11.04 -6.97
C ASP A 240 18.89 10.95 -8.30
N ILE A 241 18.31 10.27 -9.29
CA ILE A 241 18.98 9.86 -10.52
C ILE A 241 18.25 10.41 -11.74
N GLN A 242 19.00 10.99 -12.68
CA GLN A 242 18.55 11.14 -14.06
C GLN A 242 19.13 9.94 -14.83
N GLY A 243 18.27 9.01 -15.21
CA GLY A 243 18.62 7.66 -15.68
C GLY A 243 19.32 7.61 -17.04
N ASP A 244 19.00 6.58 -17.80
CA ASP A 244 19.67 6.20 -19.05
C ASP A 244 19.98 7.38 -20.01
N ASN A 245 21.24 7.43 -20.47
CA ASN A 245 21.78 8.47 -21.33
C ASN A 245 22.58 7.91 -22.52
N VAL A 246 22.49 6.61 -22.80
CA VAL A 246 23.09 6.03 -24.01
C VAL A 246 22.46 6.70 -25.24
N GLY A 247 23.25 7.32 -26.11
CA GLY A 247 22.72 8.08 -27.25
C GLY A 247 21.88 9.32 -26.88
N GLY A 248 21.93 9.78 -25.62
CA GLY A 248 21.16 10.91 -25.11
C GLY A 248 20.11 10.50 -24.07
N TYR A 249 19.84 11.43 -23.15
CA TYR A 249 18.93 11.27 -22.01
C TYR A 249 17.47 11.22 -22.45
N VAL A 250 16.75 10.19 -21.98
CA VAL A 250 15.32 10.00 -22.25
C VAL A 250 14.48 10.23 -20.99
N SER A 251 13.39 10.99 -21.14
CA SER A 251 12.45 11.27 -20.03
C SER A 251 10.99 11.41 -20.46
N SER A 252 10.70 11.66 -21.74
CA SER A 252 9.35 11.60 -22.31
C SER A 252 8.89 10.14 -22.41
N ALA A 253 7.59 9.89 -22.29
CA ALA A 253 7.06 8.52 -22.34
C ALA A 253 7.44 7.77 -23.63
N GLY A 254 7.25 8.39 -24.81
CA GLY A 254 7.59 7.76 -26.09
C GLY A 254 9.07 7.47 -26.24
N ASP A 255 9.95 8.37 -25.78
CA ASP A 255 11.39 8.17 -25.84
C ASP A 255 11.85 6.99 -24.96
N ILE A 256 11.22 6.84 -23.79
CA ILE A 256 11.47 5.72 -22.87
C ILE A 256 10.96 4.40 -23.48
N LEU A 257 9.75 4.38 -24.03
CA LEU A 257 9.20 3.19 -24.70
C LEU A 257 10.06 2.75 -25.89
N GLN A 258 10.49 3.70 -26.72
CA GLN A 258 11.39 3.46 -27.84
C GLN A 258 12.72 2.86 -27.37
N ARG A 259 13.23 3.32 -26.22
CA ARG A 259 14.47 2.82 -25.61
C ARG A 259 14.33 1.45 -24.95
N LEU A 260 13.13 1.08 -24.49
CA LEU A 260 12.85 -0.25 -23.95
C LEU A 260 12.90 -1.35 -25.04
N LEU A 261 12.59 -1.02 -26.29
CA LEU A 261 12.68 -1.97 -27.41
C LEU A 261 14.09 -2.54 -27.62
N ASP A 262 15.15 -1.76 -27.32
CA ASP A 262 16.56 -2.19 -27.39
C ASP A 262 16.88 -3.40 -26.49
N PHE A 263 16.02 -3.69 -25.51
CA PHE A 263 16.18 -4.77 -24.54
C PHE A 263 15.18 -5.93 -24.73
N ILE A 264 14.34 -5.87 -25.77
CA ILE A 264 13.42 -6.95 -26.16
C ILE A 264 14.09 -7.74 -27.30
N PRO A 265 14.44 -9.02 -27.12
CA PRO A 265 15.20 -9.79 -28.11
C PRO A 265 14.61 -9.79 -29.53
N ASP A 266 13.29 -9.90 -29.63
CA ASP A 266 12.55 -10.01 -30.91
C ASP A 266 11.85 -8.70 -31.31
N SER A 267 12.31 -7.55 -30.82
CA SER A 267 11.72 -6.23 -31.15
C SER A 267 11.65 -5.92 -32.66
N ALA A 268 12.53 -6.55 -33.47
CA ALA A 268 12.51 -6.43 -34.93
C ALA A 268 11.26 -7.04 -35.61
N ALA A 269 10.44 -7.81 -34.89
CA ALA A 269 9.18 -8.36 -35.41
C ALA A 269 8.10 -7.27 -35.59
N VAL A 270 8.18 -6.16 -34.86
CA VAL A 270 7.28 -5.00 -34.97
C VAL A 270 7.96 -3.80 -35.62
N THR A 271 7.18 -2.99 -36.32
CA THR A 271 7.63 -1.70 -36.88
C THR A 271 7.14 -0.57 -35.98
N VAL A 272 7.98 0.41 -35.63
CA VAL A 272 7.54 1.53 -34.78
C VAL A 272 6.87 2.62 -35.61
N ASP A 273 5.66 3.02 -35.23
CA ASP A 273 5.01 4.23 -35.70
C ASP A 273 5.66 5.47 -35.07
N ALA A 274 6.79 5.90 -35.66
CA ALA A 274 7.55 7.05 -35.20
C ALA A 274 6.73 8.35 -35.16
N ALA A 275 5.66 8.47 -35.97
CA ALA A 275 4.78 9.63 -35.95
C ALA A 275 3.89 9.63 -34.70
N ALA A 276 3.33 8.48 -34.32
CA ALA A 276 2.59 8.33 -33.07
C ALA A 276 3.47 8.55 -31.83
N PHE A 277 4.69 8.02 -31.81
CA PHE A 277 5.64 8.26 -30.71
C PHE A 277 5.98 9.76 -30.57
N THR A 278 6.23 10.44 -31.69
CA THR A 278 6.44 11.90 -31.71
C THR A 278 5.20 12.66 -31.22
N ALA A 279 4.01 12.24 -31.64
CA ALA A 279 2.74 12.83 -31.22
C ALA A 279 2.45 12.60 -29.72
N LEU A 280 2.81 11.44 -29.16
CA LEU A 280 2.71 11.13 -27.74
C LEU A 280 3.56 12.10 -26.90
N ASN A 281 4.83 12.28 -27.27
CA ASN A 281 5.74 13.21 -26.60
C ASN A 281 5.28 14.68 -26.70
N LEU A 282 4.66 15.06 -27.83
CA LEU A 282 4.07 16.39 -27.99
C LEU A 282 2.80 16.58 -27.16
N ALA A 283 1.98 15.53 -27.02
CA ALA A 283 0.75 15.54 -26.24
C ALA A 283 1.03 15.53 -24.72
N ASN A 284 2.11 14.87 -24.28
CA ASN A 284 2.62 14.96 -22.91
C ASN A 284 4.14 15.20 -22.88
N GLY A 285 4.51 16.45 -22.58
CA GLY A 285 5.89 16.82 -22.25
C GLY A 285 6.31 16.60 -20.79
N SER A 286 5.46 15.95 -19.96
CA SER A 286 5.81 15.63 -18.57
C SER A 286 6.78 14.47 -18.53
N ALA A 287 7.90 14.64 -17.81
CA ALA A 287 8.86 13.57 -17.59
C ALA A 287 8.24 12.39 -16.81
N VAL A 288 8.34 11.20 -17.39
CA VAL A 288 7.98 9.91 -16.80
C VAL A 288 9.23 9.26 -16.24
N SER A 289 9.08 8.46 -15.20
CA SER A 289 10.18 7.74 -14.56
C SER A 289 9.87 6.25 -14.45
N ILE A 290 10.87 5.42 -14.70
CA ILE A 290 10.80 3.96 -14.51
C ILE A 290 12.04 3.54 -13.72
N HIS A 291 11.88 2.65 -12.75
CA HIS A 291 12.99 2.00 -12.06
C HIS A 291 12.57 0.58 -11.67
N ALA A 292 13.46 -0.40 -11.91
CA ALA A 292 13.32 -1.73 -11.33
C ALA A 292 14.69 -2.36 -11.05
N ARG A 293 14.64 -3.42 -10.23
CA ARG A 293 15.79 -4.18 -9.70
C ARG A 293 15.60 -5.70 -9.85
N ALA A 294 14.67 -6.10 -10.71
CA ALA A 294 14.28 -7.46 -11.00
C ALA A 294 13.91 -7.57 -12.49
N ALA A 295 13.92 -8.78 -13.02
CA ALA A 295 13.41 -9.03 -14.37
C ALA A 295 11.90 -8.77 -14.40
N LEU A 296 11.46 -7.96 -15.36
CA LEU A 296 10.07 -7.67 -15.66
C LEU A 296 9.84 -7.98 -17.15
N ASN A 297 8.62 -8.32 -17.53
CA ASN A 297 8.26 -8.38 -18.95
C ASN A 297 8.17 -6.95 -19.52
N ALA A 298 8.28 -6.81 -20.84
CA ALA A 298 8.23 -5.50 -21.47
C ALA A 298 6.82 -4.87 -21.39
N ARG A 299 5.77 -5.69 -21.46
CA ARG A 299 4.35 -5.30 -21.36
C ARG A 299 4.06 -4.51 -20.09
N ASP A 300 4.56 -4.96 -18.93
CA ASP A 300 4.39 -4.31 -17.63
C ASP A 300 5.14 -2.98 -17.57
N LEU A 301 6.34 -2.90 -18.15
CA LEU A 301 7.09 -1.64 -18.24
C LEU A 301 6.39 -0.62 -19.16
N PHE A 302 5.85 -1.09 -20.30
CA PHE A 302 5.02 -0.28 -21.21
C PHE A 302 3.76 0.22 -20.50
N ASN A 303 3.05 -0.67 -19.81
CA ASN A 303 1.85 -0.37 -19.06
C ASN A 303 2.13 0.62 -17.93
N VAL A 304 3.17 0.42 -17.10
CA VAL A 304 3.58 1.37 -16.05
C VAL A 304 3.91 2.74 -16.62
N CYS A 305 4.64 2.80 -17.75
CA CYS A 305 4.97 4.05 -18.42
C CYS A 305 3.71 4.80 -18.87
N LEU A 306 2.83 4.14 -19.61
CA LEU A 306 1.66 4.77 -20.23
C LEU A 306 0.53 5.06 -19.24
N ARG A 307 0.31 4.20 -18.24
CA ARG A 307 -0.63 4.45 -17.13
C ARG A 307 -0.32 5.77 -16.41
N SER A 308 0.96 6.12 -16.28
CA SER A 308 1.38 7.38 -15.62
C SER A 308 0.92 8.65 -16.35
N ILE A 309 0.55 8.56 -17.64
CA ILE A 309 0.14 9.68 -18.49
C ILE A 309 -1.27 9.50 -19.12
N GLY A 310 -2.04 8.50 -18.69
CA GLY A 310 -3.33 8.16 -19.30
C GLY A 310 -3.20 7.69 -20.77
N GLY A 311 -2.08 7.04 -21.08
CA GLY A 311 -1.72 6.57 -22.41
C GLY A 311 -2.19 5.15 -22.71
N PHE A 312 -2.10 4.81 -23.99
CA PHE A 312 -2.25 3.46 -24.51
C PHE A 312 -1.15 3.13 -25.51
N TRP A 313 -0.99 1.84 -25.78
CA TRP A 313 -0.19 1.28 -26.86
C TRP A 313 -0.94 0.11 -27.46
N LEU A 314 -0.66 -0.20 -28.72
CA LEU A 314 -1.15 -1.41 -29.38
C LEU A 314 -0.18 -1.81 -30.49
N VAL A 315 -0.26 -3.07 -30.89
CA VAL A 315 0.32 -3.53 -32.16
C VAL A 315 -0.83 -3.69 -33.13
N ASP A 316 -0.77 -3.00 -34.27
CA ASP A 316 -1.83 -3.09 -35.28
C ASP A 316 -1.77 -4.44 -36.03
N TRP A 317 -2.79 -4.69 -36.85
CA TRP A 317 -2.88 -5.92 -37.64
C TRP A 317 -1.74 -6.13 -38.65
N LEU A 318 -0.92 -5.13 -38.93
CA LEU A 318 0.26 -5.22 -39.81
C LEU A 318 1.57 -5.34 -39.04
N GLY A 319 1.51 -5.40 -37.70
CA GLY A 319 2.69 -5.43 -36.83
C GLY A 319 3.28 -4.05 -36.52
N ASN A 320 2.56 -2.95 -36.74
CA ASN A 320 3.03 -1.62 -36.34
C ASN A 320 2.72 -1.37 -34.86
N LEU A 321 3.75 -1.11 -34.06
CA LEU A 321 3.63 -0.61 -32.70
C LEU A 321 3.27 0.88 -32.73
N THR A 322 2.08 1.23 -32.25
CA THR A 322 1.60 2.61 -32.13
C THR A 322 1.17 2.93 -30.69
N VAL A 323 1.15 4.22 -30.36
CA VAL A 323 0.96 4.74 -29.00
C VAL A 323 0.10 6.01 -29.03
N GLY A 324 -0.55 6.33 -27.91
CA GLY A 324 -1.30 7.57 -27.81
C GLY A 324 -1.75 7.90 -26.39
N ILE A 325 -2.44 9.03 -26.24
CA ILE A 325 -3.14 9.43 -25.01
C ILE A 325 -4.63 9.29 -25.23
N HIS A 326 -5.36 8.82 -24.22
CA HIS A 326 -6.83 8.87 -24.24
C HIS A 326 -7.30 10.33 -24.12
N ASP A 327 -7.60 10.94 -25.26
CA ASP A 327 -8.05 12.32 -25.39
C ASP A 327 -9.48 12.40 -25.95
N ILE A 328 -10.30 13.28 -25.39
CA ILE A 328 -11.68 13.50 -25.85
C ILE A 328 -11.65 14.47 -27.03
N LYS A 329 -11.34 13.92 -28.21
CA LYS A 329 -11.33 14.65 -29.48
C LYS A 329 -12.74 15.08 -29.89
N THR A 330 -12.84 16.19 -30.60
CA THR A 330 -14.05 16.53 -31.40
C THR A 330 -14.38 15.36 -32.34
N PRO A 331 -15.62 14.86 -32.40
CA PRO A 331 -15.97 13.72 -33.25
C PRO A 331 -15.60 13.95 -34.72
N ALA A 332 -14.68 13.15 -35.24
CA ALA A 332 -14.13 13.29 -36.59
C ALA A 332 -15.00 12.64 -37.69
N GLY A 333 -16.04 11.89 -37.32
CA GLY A 333 -16.94 11.22 -38.25
C GLY A 333 -18.33 11.00 -37.66
N SER A 334 -19.33 10.90 -38.53
CA SER A 334 -20.68 10.48 -38.16
C SER A 334 -20.88 9.02 -38.52
N LEU A 335 -21.08 8.17 -37.52
CA LEU A 335 -21.66 6.86 -37.75
C LEU A 335 -23.16 7.06 -38.04
N THR A 336 -23.66 6.33 -39.04
CA THR A 336 -25.10 6.27 -39.32
C THR A 336 -25.62 4.91 -38.91
N ASP A 337 -26.94 4.74 -38.79
CA ASP A 337 -27.57 3.44 -38.49
C ASP A 337 -27.18 2.32 -39.47
N ARG A 338 -26.68 2.67 -40.68
CA ARG A 338 -26.16 1.70 -41.66
C ARG A 338 -24.75 1.19 -41.34
N HIS A 339 -24.05 1.83 -40.40
CA HIS A 339 -22.66 1.53 -40.01
C HIS A 339 -22.57 0.87 -38.62
N ILE A 340 -23.69 0.74 -37.89
CA ILE A 340 -23.75 0.19 -36.53
C ILE A 340 -24.58 -1.09 -36.55
N SER A 341 -23.94 -2.24 -36.36
CA SER A 341 -24.61 -3.54 -36.29
C SER A 341 -25.29 -3.80 -34.93
N SER A 342 -24.66 -3.33 -33.85
CA SER A 342 -25.20 -3.32 -32.49
C SER A 342 -24.53 -2.22 -31.68
N MET A 343 -25.19 -1.78 -30.59
CA MET A 343 -24.62 -0.82 -29.65
C MET A 343 -24.98 -1.25 -28.23
N THR A 344 -23.97 -1.61 -27.45
CA THR A 344 -24.11 -1.93 -26.03
C THR A 344 -23.52 -0.79 -25.22
N ARG A 345 -24.33 -0.13 -24.39
CA ARG A 345 -23.83 0.85 -23.44
C ARG A 345 -23.30 0.10 -22.22
N LEU A 346 -22.00 0.19 -21.97
CA LEU A 346 -21.40 -0.28 -20.72
C LEU A 346 -21.78 0.67 -19.58
N GLU A 347 -22.02 0.10 -18.40
CA GLU A 347 -22.15 0.87 -17.15
C GLU A 347 -20.85 1.64 -16.92
N SER A 348 -20.96 2.96 -16.74
CA SER A 348 -19.81 3.80 -16.39
C SER A 348 -19.82 3.99 -14.88
N PRO A 349 -18.71 3.76 -14.16
CA PRO A 349 -18.65 3.99 -12.73
C PRO A 349 -19.02 5.43 -12.38
N ALA A 350 -19.60 5.63 -11.19
CA ALA A 350 -20.04 6.94 -10.72
C ALA A 350 -18.92 7.99 -10.83
N PRO A 351 -19.24 9.27 -11.15
CA PRO A 351 -18.23 10.29 -11.39
C PRO A 351 -17.25 10.39 -10.21
N ILE A 352 -15.96 10.44 -10.53
CA ILE A 352 -14.87 10.39 -9.56
C ILE A 352 -14.96 11.61 -8.63
N TRP A 353 -15.51 11.40 -7.43
CA TRP A 353 -15.73 12.46 -6.44
C TRP A 353 -14.45 12.89 -5.71
N ARG A 354 -13.36 12.12 -5.85
CA ARG A 354 -12.05 12.42 -5.29
C ARG A 354 -10.94 11.89 -6.21
N LEU A 355 -10.19 12.80 -6.84
CA LEU A 355 -8.98 12.48 -7.57
C LEU A 355 -7.76 12.55 -6.64
N LYS A 356 -6.97 11.49 -6.55
CA LYS A 356 -5.67 11.52 -5.87
C LYS A 356 -4.62 11.98 -6.88
N THR A 357 -4.29 13.27 -6.89
CA THR A 357 -3.18 13.80 -7.67
C THR A 357 -1.86 13.25 -7.13
N THR A 358 -1.24 12.34 -7.86
CA THR A 358 0.10 11.83 -7.55
C THR A 358 1.15 12.90 -7.85
N TYR A 359 2.02 13.15 -6.87
CA TYR A 359 3.33 13.75 -7.08
C TYR A 359 4.24 12.73 -7.79
N ARG A 360 5.42 13.16 -8.26
CA ARG A 360 6.40 12.24 -8.89
C ARG A 360 6.70 11.06 -7.96
N PRO A 361 6.78 9.83 -8.46
CA PRO A 361 6.94 8.65 -7.62
C PRO A 361 8.26 8.72 -6.85
N THR A 362 8.16 8.51 -5.53
CA THR A 362 9.30 8.33 -4.64
C THR A 362 9.56 6.82 -4.55
N TYR A 363 10.70 6.34 -5.04
CA TYR A 363 10.93 4.90 -5.23
C TYR A 363 11.23 4.15 -3.93
N ARG A 364 11.54 4.89 -2.85
CA ARG A 364 11.47 4.40 -1.47
C ARG A 364 10.82 5.44 -0.57
N VAL A 365 9.90 4.99 0.28
CA VAL A 365 9.44 5.75 1.44
C VAL A 365 10.32 5.38 2.64
N GLN A 366 10.87 6.37 3.33
CA GLN A 366 11.66 6.17 4.55
C GLN A 366 10.76 6.22 5.79
N SER A 367 11.00 5.31 6.72
CA SER A 367 10.46 5.34 8.08
C SER A 367 11.20 6.35 8.96
N GLY A 368 10.60 6.75 10.08
CA GLY A 368 11.24 7.68 11.03
C GLY A 368 12.56 7.16 11.64
N SER A 369 12.78 5.84 11.63
CA SER A 369 14.04 5.19 12.04
C SER A 369 15.15 5.22 10.97
N GLU A 370 14.80 5.52 9.71
CA GLU A 370 15.74 5.58 8.58
C GLU A 370 16.15 7.02 8.24
N ILE A 371 15.53 8.01 8.87
CA ILE A 371 15.85 9.43 8.76
C ILE A 371 16.79 9.77 9.92
N ALA A 372 17.86 10.51 9.67
CA ALA A 372 18.75 10.99 10.73
C ALA A 372 17.97 11.85 11.72
N ALA A 373 18.43 11.93 12.96
CA ALA A 373 17.85 12.81 13.98
C ALA A 373 18.15 14.30 13.69
N ALA A 374 17.63 14.81 12.58
CA ALA A 374 17.58 16.22 12.22
C ALA A 374 16.34 16.84 12.86
N ASP A 375 16.43 17.08 14.17
CA ASP A 375 15.52 17.92 14.95
C ASP A 375 14.03 17.73 14.60
N LEU A 376 13.53 16.50 14.77
CA LEU A 376 12.11 16.22 14.89
C LEU A 376 11.64 16.81 16.23
N GLY A 377 11.47 18.13 16.26
CA GLY A 377 11.40 18.96 17.46
C GLY A 377 10.69 18.28 18.63
N GLY A 378 11.45 18.00 19.69
CA GLY A 378 11.07 17.08 20.76
C GLY A 378 9.70 17.37 21.36
N GLY A 379 8.88 16.32 21.48
CA GLY A 379 7.59 16.40 22.14
C GLY A 379 7.73 16.47 23.66
N ILE A 380 6.78 17.12 24.32
CA ILE A 380 6.65 17.06 25.78
C ILE A 380 5.70 15.92 26.13
N ARG A 381 6.14 15.00 26.99
CA ARG A 381 5.39 13.86 27.51
C ARG A 381 5.29 13.95 29.03
N SER A 382 4.35 13.22 29.61
CA SER A 382 4.28 13.00 31.07
C SER A 382 3.77 11.61 31.40
N GLY A 383 4.08 11.11 32.58
CA GLY A 383 3.58 9.84 33.11
C GLY A 383 4.15 9.51 34.49
N ALA A 384 3.59 8.48 35.11
CA ALA A 384 3.98 8.04 36.46
C ALA A 384 5.31 7.26 36.43
N GLY A 385 6.32 7.77 37.15
CA GLY A 385 7.62 7.16 37.31
C GLY A 385 8.59 7.43 36.16
N ALA A 386 9.87 7.13 36.41
CA ALA A 386 10.94 7.44 35.49
C ALA A 386 10.70 6.82 34.09
N PRO A 387 10.97 7.55 33.00
CA PRO A 387 10.52 7.15 31.67
C PRO A 387 11.19 5.88 31.16
N ALA A 388 10.38 4.98 30.61
CA ALA A 388 10.86 3.72 30.03
C ALA A 388 11.89 3.97 28.90
N SER A 389 12.90 3.10 28.82
CA SER A 389 14.02 3.23 27.89
C SER A 389 13.60 3.22 26.42
N ASN A 390 12.47 2.60 26.07
CA ASN A 390 11.88 2.56 24.73
C ASN A 390 10.86 3.68 24.45
N LEU A 391 10.54 4.53 25.43
CA LEU A 391 9.59 5.63 25.26
C LEU A 391 10.23 6.81 24.52
N GLY A 392 9.50 7.43 23.59
CA GLY A 392 9.85 8.69 22.94
C GLY A 392 10.97 8.62 21.89
N ILE A 393 11.20 9.74 21.21
CA ILE A 393 12.32 9.96 20.28
C ILE A 393 13.41 10.80 20.93
N ILE A 394 14.61 10.85 20.34
CA ILE A 394 15.69 11.73 20.81
C ILE A 394 15.21 13.18 20.83
N ASP A 395 15.67 13.95 21.81
CA ASP A 395 15.23 15.30 22.16
C ASP A 395 13.82 15.46 22.75
N ASP A 396 12.99 14.41 22.84
CA ASP A 396 11.75 14.44 23.65
C ASP A 396 12.07 14.84 25.11
N LEU A 397 11.14 15.60 25.71
CA LEU A 397 11.11 15.91 27.14
C LEU A 397 10.04 15.05 27.83
N TYR A 398 10.34 14.56 29.01
CA TYR A 398 9.40 13.78 29.82
C TYR A 398 9.33 14.32 31.25
N ILE A 399 8.11 14.58 31.71
CA ILE A 399 7.79 15.00 33.07
C ILE A 399 7.29 13.77 33.84
N ASP A 400 8.07 13.31 34.82
CA ASP A 400 7.61 12.31 35.79
C ASP A 400 6.53 12.95 36.68
N SER A 401 5.34 12.36 36.73
CA SER A 401 4.22 12.86 37.53
C SER A 401 4.26 12.42 38.99
N ASP A 402 5.09 11.44 39.35
CA ASP A 402 5.19 10.91 40.71
C ASP A 402 6.11 11.76 41.59
N ASP A 403 7.16 12.33 41.00
CA ASP A 403 8.16 13.16 41.70
C ASP A 403 8.51 14.48 41.01
N GLY A 404 7.89 14.79 39.86
CA GLY A 404 8.09 16.05 39.15
C GLY A 404 9.44 16.16 38.42
N LYS A 405 10.21 15.09 38.27
CA LYS A 405 11.49 15.17 37.56
C LYS A 405 11.33 15.33 36.05
N LEU A 406 12.07 16.27 35.47
CA LEU A 406 12.19 16.47 34.03
C LEU A 406 13.38 15.67 33.48
N TYR A 407 13.10 14.83 32.49
CA TYR A 407 14.07 14.04 31.75
C TYR A 407 14.13 14.50 30.29
N LYS A 408 15.30 14.37 29.65
CA LYS A 408 15.48 14.55 28.20
C LYS A 408 15.99 13.26 27.57
N LYS A 409 15.46 12.90 26.40
CA LYS A 409 15.96 11.77 25.62
C LYS A 409 17.24 12.16 24.90
N THR A 410 18.34 11.44 25.16
CA THR A 410 19.66 11.73 24.56
C THR A 410 20.22 10.61 23.68
N ALA A 411 19.63 9.40 23.75
CA ALA A 411 19.87 8.31 22.81
C ALA A 411 18.63 7.40 22.76
N ILE A 412 18.53 6.51 21.78
CA ILE A 412 17.36 5.62 21.56
C ILE A 412 16.91 4.91 22.84
N SER A 413 17.84 4.42 23.66
CA SER A 413 17.59 3.69 24.90
C SER A 413 17.86 4.51 26.18
N THR A 414 18.18 5.80 26.08
CA THR A 414 18.69 6.61 27.21
C THR A 414 17.90 7.89 27.44
N TRP A 415 17.33 8.00 28.64
CA TRP A 415 16.82 9.23 29.22
C TRP A 415 17.84 9.77 30.23
N THR A 416 18.17 11.06 30.15
CA THR A 416 19.00 11.75 31.14
C THR A 416 18.16 12.74 31.93
N PHE A 417 18.22 12.63 33.26
CA PHE A 417 17.63 13.59 34.19
C PHE A 417 18.21 14.99 33.95
N GLN A 418 17.36 16.01 33.96
CA GLN A 418 17.72 17.41 33.75
C GLN A 418 17.53 18.22 35.04
N TYR A 419 16.29 18.28 35.54
CA TYR A 419 15.88 19.16 36.64
C TYR A 419 14.75 18.54 37.46
N ASP A 420 14.66 18.92 38.73
CA ASP A 420 13.47 18.73 39.55
C ASP A 420 12.52 19.90 39.29
N THR A 421 11.24 19.64 38.96
CA THR A 421 10.23 20.71 38.80
C THR A 421 9.50 21.00 40.10
N THR A 422 9.69 20.19 41.14
CA THR A 422 9.24 20.51 42.49
C THR A 422 10.30 21.36 43.20
N GLY A 423 9.95 22.62 43.48
CA GLY A 423 10.70 23.40 44.45
C GLY A 423 10.60 22.76 45.84
N PRO A 424 11.57 22.98 46.75
CA PRO A 424 11.43 22.52 48.12
C PRO A 424 10.11 23.04 48.72
N THR A 425 9.37 22.18 49.41
CA THR A 425 8.06 22.49 49.98
C THR A 425 8.10 23.83 50.72
N GLY A 426 7.33 24.79 50.22
CA GLY A 426 7.21 26.09 50.86
C GLY A 426 6.72 25.92 52.30
N THR A 427 7.30 26.67 53.23
CA THR A 427 6.77 26.78 54.59
C THR A 427 5.31 27.24 54.53
N ASP A 428 4.43 26.63 55.35
CA ASP A 428 3.01 26.97 55.43
C ASP A 428 2.79 28.49 55.45
N GLY A 429 1.92 28.98 54.55
CA GLY A 429 1.66 30.40 54.37
C GLY A 429 0.67 30.96 55.40
N ASP A 430 0.74 32.29 55.63
CA ASP A 430 -0.21 33.07 56.42
C ASP A 430 -1.67 32.71 56.03
N THR A 431 -2.41 32.06 56.93
CA THR A 431 -3.77 31.59 56.68
C THR A 431 -4.81 32.66 57.02
N TRP A 432 -5.87 32.78 56.22
CA TRP A 432 -7.03 33.61 56.56
C TRP A 432 -8.09 32.77 57.28
N LEU A 433 -8.50 33.25 58.45
CA LEU A 433 -9.51 32.68 59.33
C LEU A 433 -10.72 33.63 59.43
N ASP A 434 -11.88 33.13 59.82
CA ASP A 434 -13.06 33.98 60.09
C ASP A 434 -13.87 33.53 61.30
N GLY A 435 -14.79 34.39 61.75
CA GLY A 435 -15.79 34.04 62.76
C GLY A 435 -16.47 35.26 63.38
N ALA A 436 -17.48 35.00 64.22
CA ALA A 436 -18.24 36.04 64.88
C ALA A 436 -17.57 36.48 66.20
N GLY A 437 -17.04 37.71 66.23
CA GLY A 437 -16.38 38.29 67.40
C GLY A 437 -14.87 38.52 67.19
N ALA A 438 -14.19 39.04 68.22
CA ALA A 438 -12.74 39.21 68.17
C ALA A 438 -12.04 37.84 68.30
N PRO A 439 -10.93 37.60 67.56
CA PRO A 439 -10.25 36.31 67.58
C PRO A 439 -9.65 35.98 68.94
N ALA A 440 -9.77 34.72 69.36
CA ALA A 440 -9.12 34.21 70.56
C ALA A 440 -7.60 34.21 70.39
N GLY A 441 -6.85 34.59 71.43
CA GLY A 441 -5.37 34.66 71.38
C GLY A 441 -4.72 33.35 70.92
N SER A 442 -5.23 32.21 71.37
CA SER A 442 -4.72 30.86 71.02
C SER A 442 -5.10 30.38 69.61
N LEU A 443 -5.95 31.10 68.87
CA LEU A 443 -6.36 30.73 67.50
C LEU A 443 -5.29 31.14 66.49
N GLY A 444 -4.96 30.28 65.53
CA GLY A 444 -4.02 30.54 64.43
C GLY A 444 -2.52 30.60 64.81
N SER A 445 -1.68 30.75 63.80
CA SER A 445 -0.22 30.94 63.86
C SER A 445 0.18 32.41 63.67
N VAL A 446 1.36 32.81 64.14
CA VAL A 446 1.86 34.18 63.94
C VAL A 446 2.15 34.38 62.46
N GLY A 447 1.48 35.35 61.84
CA GLY A 447 1.39 35.50 60.38
C GLY A 447 -0.05 35.59 59.90
N ASP A 448 -0.93 34.73 60.44
CA ASP A 448 -2.32 34.57 60.02
C ASP A 448 -3.13 35.88 60.07
N TYR A 449 -4.17 35.93 59.25
CA TYR A 449 -5.19 36.98 59.25
C TYR A 449 -6.52 36.42 59.76
N TYR A 450 -7.34 37.27 60.39
CA TYR A 450 -8.66 36.89 60.88
C TYR A 450 -9.70 37.96 60.54
N LEU A 451 -10.83 37.56 59.95
CA LEU A 451 -11.97 38.43 59.67
C LEU A 451 -13.10 38.20 60.70
N ASN A 452 -13.42 39.25 61.46
CA ASN A 452 -14.60 39.27 62.32
C ASN A 452 -15.85 39.54 61.48
N SER A 453 -16.61 38.49 61.18
CA SER A 453 -17.83 38.55 60.36
C SER A 453 -18.99 39.31 61.02
N ALA A 454 -18.91 39.59 62.32
CA ALA A 454 -19.95 40.35 63.04
C ALA A 454 -19.83 41.87 62.90
N ASN A 455 -18.67 42.40 62.48
CA ASN A 455 -18.47 43.85 62.33
C ASN A 455 -17.53 44.28 61.20
N GLY A 456 -16.98 43.35 60.42
CA GLY A 456 -16.08 43.66 59.30
C GLY A 456 -14.63 43.97 59.70
N ASN A 457 -14.27 43.97 60.99
CA ASN A 457 -12.88 44.16 61.41
C ASN A 457 -12.00 42.99 60.97
N TYR A 458 -10.84 43.26 60.40
CA TYR A 458 -9.81 42.23 60.14
C TYR A 458 -8.53 42.49 60.95
N TYR A 459 -7.91 41.40 61.39
CA TYR A 459 -6.78 41.37 62.31
C TYR A 459 -5.62 40.58 61.69
N LYS A 460 -4.38 40.88 62.09
CA LYS A 460 -3.19 40.04 61.81
C LYS A 460 -2.62 39.52 63.12
N LYS A 461 -2.24 38.23 63.18
CA LYS A 461 -1.61 37.65 64.36
C LYS A 461 -0.14 38.03 64.39
N THR A 462 0.22 38.88 65.36
CA THR A 462 1.57 39.47 65.49
C THR A 462 2.38 38.89 66.66
N GLY A 463 1.78 38.00 67.44
CA GLY A 463 2.43 37.26 68.51
C GLY A 463 1.61 36.05 68.93
N ALA A 464 2.21 35.11 69.67
CA ALA A 464 1.61 33.80 69.97
C ALA A 464 0.18 33.85 70.53
N ASN A 465 -0.15 34.90 71.28
CA ASN A 465 -1.49 35.19 71.81
C ASN A 465 -2.02 36.59 71.45
N ILE A 466 -1.48 37.25 70.42
CA ILE A 466 -1.75 38.66 70.10
C ILE A 466 -2.25 38.81 68.66
N TRP A 467 -3.50 39.28 68.54
CA TRP A 467 -4.14 39.69 67.30
C TRP A 467 -4.21 41.22 67.23
N THR A 468 -3.56 41.81 66.24
CA THR A 468 -3.52 43.26 66.03
C THR A 468 -4.53 43.65 64.94
N LEU A 469 -5.51 44.50 65.29
CA LEU A 469 -6.49 45.05 64.34
C LEU A 469 -5.75 45.78 63.20
N GLN A 470 -6.07 45.44 61.95
CA GLN A 470 -5.49 46.05 60.75
C GLN A 470 -6.44 47.06 60.09
N GLY A 471 -7.75 46.81 60.15
CA GLY A 471 -8.77 47.71 59.61
C GLY A 471 -10.16 47.11 59.66
N ASN A 472 -11.10 47.74 58.95
CA ASN A 472 -12.47 47.26 58.77
C ASN A 472 -12.80 47.23 57.27
N ILE A 473 -13.39 46.12 56.79
CA ILE A 473 -13.76 45.92 55.38
C ILE A 473 -15.23 46.26 55.08
N ALA A 474 -16.05 46.48 56.10
CA ALA A 474 -17.36 47.11 55.94
C ALA A 474 -17.16 48.63 55.79
N GLY A 475 -17.43 49.14 54.60
CA GLY A 475 -17.45 50.59 54.36
C GLY A 475 -18.51 51.29 55.22
N PRO A 476 -18.44 52.62 55.35
CA PRO A 476 -19.50 53.38 56.04
C PRO A 476 -20.85 53.10 55.38
N GLN A 477 -21.89 52.92 56.19
CA GLN A 477 -23.27 52.88 55.72
C GLN A 477 -23.55 54.15 54.93
N GLY A 478 -24.02 54.01 53.68
CA GLY A 478 -24.31 55.17 52.83
C GLY A 478 -25.42 56.04 53.42
N ASP A 479 -25.23 57.36 53.36
CA ASP A 479 -26.21 58.32 53.85
C ASP A 479 -27.55 58.23 53.08
N ASP A 480 -28.67 58.36 53.79
CA ASP A 480 -29.99 58.46 53.17
C ASP A 480 -30.08 59.71 52.28
N GLY A 481 -30.62 59.54 51.07
CA GLY A 481 -30.55 60.56 50.01
C GLY A 481 -31.25 61.87 50.35
N ALA A 482 -30.51 62.98 50.28
CA ALA A 482 -31.03 64.33 50.49
C ALA A 482 -31.74 64.90 49.24
N THR A 483 -32.89 65.53 49.47
CA THR A 483 -33.63 66.33 48.47
C THR A 483 -32.78 67.54 48.01
N GLY A 484 -32.71 67.79 46.69
CA GLY A 484 -31.75 68.74 46.11
C GLY A 484 -32.21 70.20 45.93
N SER A 485 -31.27 71.05 45.50
CA SER A 485 -31.50 72.36 44.84
C SER A 485 -30.25 72.80 44.04
N ASP A 486 -30.45 73.42 42.88
CA ASP A 486 -29.40 73.77 41.89
C ASP A 486 -28.53 75.01 42.23
N GLY A 487 -27.38 75.20 41.55
CA GLY A 487 -26.63 76.48 41.65
C GLY A 487 -25.27 76.68 40.96
N LEU A 488 -25.24 76.82 39.62
CA LEU A 488 -24.36 77.72 38.81
C LEU A 488 -22.83 77.43 38.58
N ASP A 489 -22.31 78.05 37.49
CA ASP A 489 -21.15 77.64 36.66
C ASP A 489 -19.77 78.32 36.91
N GLY A 490 -18.70 77.76 36.31
CA GLY A 490 -17.40 78.44 36.06
C GLY A 490 -16.31 77.59 35.35
N SER A 491 -15.79 78.03 34.20
CA SER A 491 -14.84 77.34 33.26
C SER A 491 -13.35 77.77 33.45
N PRO A 492 -12.31 77.56 32.57
CA PRO A 492 -12.21 76.89 31.23
C PRO A 492 -10.88 76.13 30.83
N GLY A 493 -10.93 75.38 29.69
CA GLY A 493 -9.81 75.20 28.70
C GLY A 493 -8.60 74.30 29.04
N THR A 494 -7.75 73.83 28.11
CA THR A 494 -7.69 73.75 26.62
C THR A 494 -6.98 72.44 26.21
N ASP A 495 -7.25 71.80 25.07
CA ASP A 495 -6.71 71.98 23.70
C ASP A 495 -7.45 70.98 22.76
N GLY A 496 -7.26 70.85 21.44
CA GLY A 496 -6.36 71.43 20.42
C GLY A 496 -6.75 70.85 19.02
N ALA A 497 -6.09 71.22 17.91
CA ALA A 497 -6.56 70.84 16.55
C ALA A 497 -5.52 70.23 15.59
N ALA A 498 -5.99 69.42 14.64
CA ALA A 498 -5.26 68.98 13.43
C ALA A 498 -6.11 69.24 12.16
N GLY A 499 -5.45 69.61 11.05
CA GLY A 499 -6.08 70.15 9.83
C GLY A 499 -6.63 69.11 8.82
N PRO A 500 -7.28 69.59 7.73
CA PRO A 500 -8.10 68.76 6.85
C PRO A 500 -7.31 67.95 5.81
N GLN A 501 -7.74 66.71 5.57
CA GLN A 501 -7.29 65.88 4.45
C GLN A 501 -8.21 66.09 3.22
N GLY A 502 -7.63 66.09 2.02
CA GLY A 502 -8.27 66.56 0.79
C GLY A 502 -9.45 65.72 0.26
N VAL A 503 -10.29 66.37 -0.54
CA VAL A 503 -11.51 65.77 -1.14
C VAL A 503 -11.19 64.62 -2.13
N PRO A 504 -11.76 63.42 -1.94
CA PRO A 504 -11.71 62.34 -2.93
C PRO A 504 -12.52 62.67 -4.19
N GLY A 505 -12.16 62.03 -5.31
CA GLY A 505 -12.90 62.14 -6.57
C GLY A 505 -14.29 61.48 -6.53
N PRO A 506 -15.18 61.77 -7.51
CA PRO A 506 -16.54 61.25 -7.51
C PRO A 506 -16.57 59.71 -7.58
N PRO A 507 -17.44 59.04 -6.79
CA PRO A 507 -17.62 57.58 -6.85
C PRO A 507 -18.02 57.09 -8.25
N GLY A 508 -17.53 55.90 -8.62
CA GLY A 508 -18.08 55.16 -9.75
C GLY A 508 -19.51 54.70 -9.45
N ALA A 509 -20.31 54.50 -10.50
CA ALA A 509 -21.74 54.18 -10.37
C ALA A 509 -22.00 52.93 -9.48
N ASP A 510 -22.99 53.03 -8.60
CA ASP A 510 -23.20 52.10 -7.49
C ASP A 510 -23.42 50.65 -7.94
N GLY A 511 -22.46 49.78 -7.61
CA GLY A 511 -22.74 48.36 -7.46
C GLY A 511 -23.64 48.17 -6.25
N THR A 512 -24.96 48.03 -6.47
CA THR A 512 -25.93 47.80 -5.37
C THR A 512 -25.41 46.72 -4.40
N PRO A 513 -25.27 47.03 -3.10
CA PRO A 513 -24.64 46.11 -2.16
C PRO A 513 -25.39 44.78 -2.11
N ARG A 514 -24.63 43.70 -1.94
CA ARG A 514 -25.15 42.34 -1.76
C ARG A 514 -24.72 41.83 -0.40
N TYR A 515 -25.68 41.30 0.33
CA TYR A 515 -25.52 40.76 1.67
C TYR A 515 -25.65 39.23 1.63
N ILE A 516 -24.98 38.57 2.56
CA ILE A 516 -25.20 37.17 2.90
C ILE A 516 -25.89 37.19 4.26
N TRP A 517 -27.09 36.62 4.36
CA TRP A 517 -27.76 36.45 5.65
C TRP A 517 -27.41 35.09 6.26
N VAL A 518 -27.35 35.04 7.60
CA VAL A 518 -26.99 33.85 8.37
C VAL A 518 -27.98 33.63 9.50
N ALA A 519 -28.63 32.47 9.50
CA ALA A 519 -29.58 32.07 10.54
C ALA A 519 -29.20 30.71 11.16
N TYR A 520 -29.81 30.38 12.30
CA TYR A 520 -29.59 29.13 13.03
C TYR A 520 -30.92 28.49 13.47
N ALA A 521 -30.97 27.16 13.51
CA ALA A 521 -32.16 26.39 13.90
C ALA A 521 -31.81 25.01 14.46
N ASP A 522 -32.79 24.35 15.09
CA ASP A 522 -32.67 22.98 15.61
C ASP A 522 -33.19 21.89 14.64
N SER A 523 -33.82 22.28 13.53
CA SER A 523 -34.34 21.37 12.50
C SER A 523 -33.76 21.65 11.10
N ALA A 524 -33.72 20.61 10.27
CA ALA A 524 -33.15 20.64 8.92
C ALA A 524 -33.92 21.53 7.92
N ASP A 525 -35.15 21.90 8.25
CA ASP A 525 -36.00 22.85 7.50
C ASP A 525 -35.92 24.29 8.03
N GLY A 526 -35.13 24.52 9.09
CA GLY A 526 -34.96 25.83 9.72
C GLY A 526 -36.08 26.28 10.65
N VAL A 527 -37.20 25.54 10.76
CA VAL A 527 -38.42 26.03 11.41
C VAL A 527 -38.33 26.00 12.95
N THR A 528 -37.69 24.97 13.52
CA THR A 528 -37.61 24.79 14.97
C THR A 528 -36.55 25.69 15.57
N ASN A 529 -36.93 26.55 16.52
CA ASN A 529 -36.03 27.45 17.26
C ASN A 529 -35.16 28.37 16.39
N PHE A 530 -35.70 28.78 15.23
CA PHE A 530 -35.12 29.73 14.30
C PHE A 530 -34.60 31.01 14.99
N THR A 531 -33.42 31.49 14.59
CA THR A 531 -32.85 32.77 15.04
C THR A 531 -31.88 33.37 14.02
N ASN A 532 -31.94 34.69 13.83
CA ASN A 532 -30.91 35.52 13.16
C ASN A 532 -29.84 36.03 14.14
N GLY A 533 -29.96 35.69 15.42
CA GLY A 533 -29.02 36.07 16.48
C GLY A 533 -27.94 35.03 16.72
N ALA A 534 -27.31 35.09 17.90
CA ALA A 534 -26.24 34.17 18.28
C ALA A 534 -26.68 32.68 18.26
N PRO A 535 -25.83 31.77 17.76
CA PRO A 535 -26.18 30.36 17.57
C PRO A 535 -26.56 29.63 18.85
N GLY A 536 -25.95 29.93 20.00
CA GLY A 536 -26.20 29.16 21.23
C GLY A 536 -25.94 27.66 20.98
N THR A 537 -26.98 26.82 21.16
CA THR A 537 -26.92 25.36 20.98
C THR A 537 -27.55 24.85 19.67
N ARG A 538 -27.85 25.72 18.68
CA ARG A 538 -28.55 25.29 17.45
C ARG A 538 -27.70 24.36 16.59
N LYS A 539 -28.33 23.34 16.05
CA LYS A 539 -27.69 22.23 15.32
C LYS A 539 -27.51 22.48 13.81
N TYR A 540 -28.23 23.45 13.25
CA TYR A 540 -28.25 23.77 11.82
C TYR A 540 -27.94 25.25 11.55
N LEU A 541 -27.21 25.49 10.45
CA LEU A 541 -26.87 26.80 9.89
C LEU A 541 -27.66 27.03 8.60
N GLY A 542 -28.34 28.16 8.50
CA GLY A 542 -29.05 28.62 7.31
C GLY A 542 -28.26 29.72 6.61
N LEU A 543 -28.00 29.59 5.31
CA LEU A 543 -27.30 30.59 4.50
C LEU A 543 -28.17 31.10 3.36
N ALA A 544 -28.20 32.42 3.19
CA ALA A 544 -28.96 33.08 2.12
C ALA A 544 -28.11 34.18 1.44
N PRO A 545 -27.36 33.83 0.37
CA PRO A 545 -26.49 34.78 -0.33
C PRO A 545 -27.25 35.74 -1.26
N ASN A 546 -26.54 36.76 -1.75
CA ASN A 546 -26.98 37.70 -2.80
C ASN A 546 -28.24 38.53 -2.48
N LYS A 547 -28.51 38.80 -1.20
CA LYS A 547 -29.66 39.60 -0.77
C LYS A 547 -29.39 41.09 -0.95
N THR A 548 -30.41 41.87 -1.30
CA THR A 548 -30.31 43.33 -1.56
C THR A 548 -30.61 44.20 -0.35
N SER A 549 -30.98 43.59 0.78
CA SER A 549 -31.26 44.25 2.07
C SER A 549 -30.24 43.79 3.12
N SER A 550 -29.79 44.71 3.98
CA SER A 550 -28.96 44.41 5.14
C SER A 550 -29.75 43.83 6.32
N THR A 551 -31.08 44.05 6.36
CA THR A 551 -31.97 43.42 7.33
C THR A 551 -32.29 42.01 6.87
N GLU A 552 -32.00 41.04 7.73
CA GLU A 552 -32.26 39.63 7.50
C GLU A 552 -33.75 39.27 7.57
N SER A 553 -34.14 38.18 6.90
CA SER A 553 -35.51 37.68 6.93
C SER A 553 -35.78 36.81 8.16
N SER A 554 -36.98 36.93 8.73
CA SER A 554 -37.47 36.06 9.79
C SER A 554 -38.18 34.80 9.26
N ASN A 555 -38.13 34.53 7.95
CA ASN A 555 -38.74 33.36 7.32
C ASN A 555 -37.67 32.27 7.05
N PRO A 556 -37.75 31.09 7.71
CA PRO A 556 -36.79 30.01 7.50
C PRO A 556 -36.64 29.54 6.05
N ALA A 557 -37.69 29.67 5.24
CA ALA A 557 -37.68 29.24 3.83
C ALA A 557 -36.83 30.14 2.90
N ASP A 558 -36.36 31.31 3.38
CA ASP A 558 -35.45 32.19 2.62
C ASP A 558 -33.98 31.75 2.66
N TYR A 559 -33.67 30.69 3.42
CA TYR A 559 -32.34 30.18 3.75
C TYR A 559 -32.15 28.72 3.30
N ASN A 560 -30.93 28.35 2.91
CA ASN A 560 -30.54 26.96 2.68
C ASN A 560 -29.86 26.40 3.92
N TRP A 561 -30.34 25.27 4.43
CA TRP A 561 -29.97 24.74 5.74
C TRP A 561 -29.00 23.55 5.66
N SER A 562 -28.02 23.54 6.58
CA SER A 562 -27.02 22.46 6.73
C SER A 562 -26.75 22.17 8.21
N LYS A 563 -26.59 20.90 8.57
CA LYS A 563 -26.22 20.49 9.95
C LYS A 563 -24.77 20.90 10.22
N ILE A 564 -24.51 21.54 11.36
CA ILE A 564 -23.17 21.96 11.82
C ILE A 564 -22.70 21.21 13.07
N GLU A 565 -23.58 20.44 13.71
CA GLU A 565 -23.23 19.53 14.80
C GLU A 565 -22.70 18.20 14.24
N GLY A 566 -21.41 17.93 14.45
CA GLY A 566 -20.81 16.62 14.23
C GLY A 566 -21.25 15.60 15.30
N ASP A 567 -21.13 14.32 14.99
CA ASP A 567 -21.49 13.26 15.94
C ASP A 567 -20.56 13.27 17.16
N THR A 568 -21.11 13.05 18.35
CA THR A 568 -20.33 12.99 19.59
C THR A 568 -19.33 11.83 19.51
N GLY A 569 -18.04 12.15 19.46
CA GLY A 569 -16.99 11.13 19.53
C GLY A 569 -17.12 10.29 20.80
N PRO A 570 -16.63 9.03 20.80
CA PRO A 570 -16.74 8.16 21.98
C PRO A 570 -16.16 8.87 23.20
N GLN A 571 -16.96 8.95 24.27
CA GLN A 571 -16.55 9.56 25.53
C GLN A 571 -15.28 8.86 26.02
N GLY A 572 -14.19 9.61 26.19
CA GLY A 572 -12.95 9.09 26.71
C GLY A 572 -13.18 8.42 28.07
N ASN A 573 -12.54 7.27 28.30
CA ASN A 573 -12.67 6.50 29.53
C ASN A 573 -12.49 7.42 30.74
N THR A 574 -13.49 7.46 31.63
CA THR A 574 -13.42 8.25 32.86
C THR A 574 -12.24 7.76 33.67
N GLY A 575 -11.33 8.67 34.04
CA GLY A 575 -10.16 8.33 34.85
C GLY A 575 -10.56 7.64 36.16
N ALA A 576 -9.72 6.72 36.64
CA ALA A 576 -10.00 5.96 37.85
C ALA A 576 -10.35 6.91 39.01
N THR A 577 -11.55 6.75 39.57
CA THR A 577 -12.01 7.55 40.70
C THR A 577 -11.15 7.20 41.91
N GLY A 578 -10.46 8.19 42.47
CA GLY A 578 -9.64 8.01 43.67
C GLY A 578 -10.46 7.47 44.85
N SER A 579 -9.82 6.70 45.72
CA SER A 579 -10.42 6.06 46.88
C SER A 579 -11.03 7.09 47.85
N THR A 580 -12.33 7.33 47.70
CA THR A 580 -13.09 8.23 48.56
C THR A 580 -13.40 7.55 49.89
N GLY A 581 -13.09 8.22 51.00
CA GLY A 581 -13.23 7.68 52.35
C GLY A 581 -14.68 7.47 52.82
N ASN A 582 -14.83 6.69 53.88
CA ASN A 582 -16.13 6.28 54.45
C ASN A 582 -16.98 7.47 54.95
N THR A 583 -18.17 7.70 54.37
CA THR A 583 -19.45 8.21 54.96
C THR A 583 -20.40 8.55 53.79
N GLY A 584 -21.70 8.23 53.76
CA GLY A 584 -22.58 7.50 54.68
C GLY A 584 -23.78 6.90 53.91
N VAL A 585 -24.82 6.42 54.61
CA VAL A 585 -25.88 5.59 54.00
C VAL A 585 -26.68 6.29 52.88
N GLN A 586 -26.56 5.76 51.65
CA GLN A 586 -27.33 6.19 50.47
C GLN A 586 -28.60 5.35 50.30
N GLY A 587 -29.69 5.98 49.88
CA GLY A 587 -31.00 5.33 49.70
C GLY A 587 -31.03 4.32 48.55
N VAL A 588 -31.98 3.37 48.62
CA VAL A 588 -32.09 2.24 47.68
C VAL A 588 -32.30 2.67 46.23
N GLN A 589 -31.29 2.42 45.40
CA GLN A 589 -31.36 2.55 43.95
C GLN A 589 -31.98 1.27 43.35
N GLY A 590 -32.81 1.41 42.31
CA GLY A 590 -33.47 0.28 41.65
C GLY A 590 -32.49 -0.71 41.00
N PRO A 591 -32.90 -1.97 40.75
CA PRO A 591 -31.99 -3.03 40.31
C PRO A 591 -31.34 -2.67 38.97
N GLN A 592 -30.02 -2.48 39.03
CA GLN A 592 -29.15 -2.35 37.87
C GLN A 592 -29.15 -3.66 37.08
N GLY A 593 -29.20 -3.57 35.74
CA GLY A 593 -29.11 -4.75 34.86
C GLY A 593 -27.79 -5.51 35.06
N PRO A 594 -27.73 -6.81 34.74
CA PRO A 594 -26.57 -7.66 35.02
C PRO A 594 -25.30 -7.09 34.41
N VAL A 595 -24.29 -6.89 35.27
CA VAL A 595 -22.94 -6.46 34.90
C VAL A 595 -22.25 -7.57 34.11
N GLY A 596 -21.69 -7.23 32.95
CA GLY A 596 -20.81 -8.13 32.20
C GLY A 596 -19.47 -8.32 32.92
N PRO A 597 -18.87 -9.52 32.92
CA PRO A 597 -17.68 -9.80 33.72
C PRO A 597 -16.42 -9.16 33.11
N ASN A 598 -15.99 -8.02 33.66
CA ASN A 598 -14.59 -7.59 33.57
C ASN A 598 -13.80 -8.32 34.65
N GLY A 599 -13.20 -9.46 34.28
CA GLY A 599 -12.22 -10.16 35.12
C GLY A 599 -10.83 -9.58 34.93
N GLU A 600 -10.12 -9.34 36.02
CA GLU A 600 -8.69 -9.03 36.04
C GLU A 600 -7.91 -10.27 35.53
N VAL A 601 -7.06 -10.09 34.51
CA VAL A 601 -6.34 -11.23 33.89
C VAL A 601 -5.15 -11.63 34.75
N VAL A 602 -5.27 -12.75 35.45
CA VAL A 602 -4.18 -13.35 36.22
C VAL A 602 -3.20 -14.05 35.25
N SER A 603 -1.90 -13.93 35.54
CA SER A 603 -0.85 -14.63 34.79
C SER A 603 0.03 -15.50 35.70
N TYR A 604 0.37 -16.69 35.23
CA TYR A 604 1.12 -17.71 35.96
C TYR A 604 2.44 -18.02 35.25
N ARG A 605 3.51 -18.33 36.00
CA ARG A 605 4.82 -18.74 35.47
C ARG A 605 5.34 -19.93 36.26
N GLN A 606 5.22 -21.13 35.71
CA GLN A 606 5.54 -22.41 36.38
C GLN A 606 5.61 -23.57 35.37
N THR A 607 6.15 -24.72 35.79
CA THR A 607 6.38 -25.89 34.92
C THR A 607 5.15 -26.75 34.65
N THR A 608 4.07 -26.58 35.41
CA THR A 608 2.85 -27.40 35.28
C THR A 608 1.59 -26.52 35.24
N PRO A 609 0.47 -26.98 34.64
CA PRO A 609 -0.73 -26.16 34.53
C PRO A 609 -1.26 -25.71 35.91
N PRO A 610 -1.70 -24.46 36.07
CA PRO A 610 -2.43 -24.02 37.26
C PRO A 610 -3.62 -24.94 37.58
N SER A 611 -3.86 -25.19 38.86
CA SER A 611 -4.83 -26.20 39.32
C SER A 611 -6.29 -25.75 39.35
N SER A 612 -6.55 -24.44 39.33
CA SER A 612 -7.90 -23.85 39.30
C SER A 612 -7.99 -22.54 38.49
N PRO A 613 -7.63 -22.53 37.19
CA PRO A 613 -7.63 -21.32 36.36
C PRO A 613 -9.02 -20.95 35.82
N ALA A 614 -9.29 -19.65 35.71
CA ALA A 614 -10.46 -19.08 35.02
C ALA A 614 -10.20 -18.88 33.52
N ASP A 615 -11.26 -18.89 32.71
CA ASP A 615 -11.17 -18.55 31.28
C ASP A 615 -10.73 -17.09 31.10
N GLY A 616 -9.73 -16.85 30.25
CA GLY A 616 -9.07 -15.56 30.06
C GLY A 616 -7.67 -15.47 30.70
N GLU A 617 -7.32 -16.36 31.62
CA GLU A 617 -6.01 -16.36 32.30
C GLU A 617 -4.87 -16.93 31.45
N ILE A 618 -3.64 -16.48 31.72
CA ILE A 618 -2.45 -16.81 30.93
C ILE A 618 -1.46 -17.62 31.77
N TRP A 619 -0.88 -18.67 31.19
CA TRP A 619 0.16 -19.48 31.83
C TRP A 619 1.41 -19.57 30.94
N PHE A 620 2.57 -19.20 31.48
CA PHE A 620 3.88 -19.43 30.89
C PHE A 620 4.50 -20.71 31.44
N GLU A 621 4.68 -21.69 30.56
CA GLU A 621 5.29 -22.98 30.85
C GLU A 621 6.82 -22.87 30.75
N THR A 622 7.50 -22.95 31.89
CA THR A 622 8.94 -22.61 31.97
C THR A 622 9.90 -23.67 31.43
N ASP A 623 9.45 -24.90 31.22
CA ASP A 623 10.29 -26.00 30.71
C ASP A 623 10.32 -26.05 29.17
N THR A 624 9.28 -25.53 28.52
CA THR A 624 9.06 -25.54 27.06
C THR A 624 9.09 -24.14 26.45
N ASN A 625 9.09 -23.09 27.28
CA ASN A 625 8.89 -21.69 26.92
C ASN A 625 7.57 -21.40 26.15
N ILE A 626 6.53 -22.20 26.38
CA ILE A 626 5.22 -22.03 25.74
C ILE A 626 4.33 -21.08 26.56
N LEU A 627 3.64 -20.17 25.88
CA LEU A 627 2.63 -19.29 26.45
C LEU A 627 1.23 -19.86 26.12
N TRP A 628 0.43 -20.06 27.16
CA TRP A 628 -0.89 -20.67 27.11
C TRP A 628 -1.98 -19.68 27.56
N LEU A 629 -3.15 -19.72 26.94
CA LEU A 629 -4.35 -18.98 27.33
C LEU A 629 -5.49 -19.95 27.64
N ARG A 630 -6.20 -19.72 28.74
CA ARG A 630 -7.36 -20.50 29.15
C ARG A 630 -8.59 -20.05 28.36
N LYS A 631 -9.24 -20.95 27.61
CA LYS A 631 -10.52 -20.70 26.93
C LYS A 631 -11.42 -21.92 27.01
N SER A 632 -12.71 -21.71 27.31
CA SER A 632 -13.74 -22.75 27.36
C SER A 632 -13.34 -23.96 28.22
N SER A 633 -12.68 -23.71 29.35
CA SER A 633 -12.10 -24.75 30.23
C SER A 633 -11.04 -25.66 29.58
N ALA A 634 -10.38 -25.20 28.52
CA ALA A 634 -9.19 -25.81 27.92
C ALA A 634 -7.99 -24.83 27.91
N TRP A 635 -6.76 -25.36 27.89
CA TRP A 635 -5.56 -24.55 27.65
C TRP A 635 -5.24 -24.56 26.15
N GLN A 636 -5.00 -23.39 25.57
CA GLN A 636 -4.62 -23.21 24.17
C GLN A 636 -3.28 -22.49 24.07
N ILE A 637 -2.40 -22.94 23.18
CA ILE A 637 -1.12 -22.25 22.92
C ILE A 637 -1.40 -20.94 22.20
N ILE A 638 -0.77 -19.85 22.67
CA ILE A 638 -0.85 -18.51 22.09
C ILE A 638 0.52 -17.91 21.73
N GLY A 639 1.62 -18.55 22.10
CA GLY A 639 2.96 -18.10 21.72
C GLY A 639 4.08 -19.01 22.25
N THR A 640 5.30 -18.74 21.81
CA THR A 640 6.53 -19.30 22.39
C THR A 640 7.56 -18.18 22.61
N TYR A 641 8.42 -18.34 23.61
CA TYR A 641 9.36 -17.29 24.04
C TYR A 641 10.81 -17.77 23.94
N ASN A 642 11.51 -17.37 22.88
CA ASN A 642 12.92 -17.69 22.69
C ASN A 642 13.76 -16.40 22.73
N ASP A 643 14.89 -16.46 23.44
CA ASP A 643 15.94 -15.43 23.49
C ASP A 643 15.48 -13.97 23.66
N GLY A 644 14.46 -13.76 24.51
CA GLY A 644 14.02 -12.42 24.92
C GLY A 644 13.05 -11.73 23.97
N VAL A 645 12.58 -12.42 22.93
CA VAL A 645 11.59 -11.89 21.98
C VAL A 645 10.28 -12.68 22.13
N LEU A 646 9.17 -11.96 22.34
CA LEU A 646 7.85 -12.49 22.04
C LEU A 646 7.74 -12.53 20.51
N ALA A 647 7.82 -13.72 19.92
CA ALA A 647 7.37 -13.90 18.56
C ALA A 647 5.85 -13.71 18.57
N ASP A 648 5.41 -12.56 18.05
CA ASP A 648 3.98 -12.32 17.84
C ASP A 648 3.47 -13.41 16.89
N LEU A 649 2.41 -14.11 17.30
CA LEU A 649 1.73 -15.07 16.45
C LEU A 649 0.77 -14.28 15.57
N ASP A 650 1.39 -13.44 14.73
CA ASP A 650 0.74 -12.68 13.67
C ASP A 650 -0.16 -13.65 12.89
N PHE A 651 -1.39 -13.21 12.58
CA PHE A 651 -2.55 -14.08 12.29
C PHE A 651 -2.45 -14.81 10.93
N VAL A 652 -1.44 -15.66 10.77
CA VAL A 652 -1.20 -16.55 9.62
C VAL A 652 -0.89 -17.98 10.11
N ASN A 653 -1.54 -18.39 11.19
CA ASN A 653 -1.84 -19.80 11.43
C ASN A 653 -3.24 -20.17 10.91
N THR A 654 -3.61 -19.57 9.78
CA THR A 654 -4.33 -20.33 8.74
C THR A 654 -3.35 -21.34 8.15
N ALA A 655 -3.10 -22.42 8.92
CA ALA A 655 -3.28 -23.71 8.31
C ALA A 655 -4.61 -23.63 7.56
N GLN A 656 -4.57 -23.70 6.22
CA GLN A 656 -5.78 -23.74 5.44
C GLN A 656 -6.41 -25.11 5.73
N ILE A 657 -7.19 -25.18 6.82
CA ILE A 657 -8.17 -26.24 7.05
C ILE A 657 -9.28 -26.00 6.03
N VAL A 658 -8.94 -26.33 4.79
CA VAL A 658 -9.93 -26.58 3.76
C VAL A 658 -10.52 -27.93 4.13
N ASP A 659 -11.59 -27.93 4.93
CA ASP A 659 -12.46 -29.09 5.15
C ASP A 659 -13.18 -29.41 3.81
N ASN A 660 -12.41 -29.86 2.82
CA ASN A 660 -12.90 -30.36 1.55
C ASN A 660 -13.42 -31.79 1.78
N ALA A 661 -14.70 -31.89 2.12
CA ALA A 661 -15.41 -33.15 2.10
C ALA A 661 -15.45 -33.69 0.65
N VAL A 662 -14.68 -34.75 0.37
CA VAL A 662 -14.68 -35.38 -0.95
C VAL A 662 -15.88 -36.31 -1.08
N THR A 663 -16.95 -35.83 -1.70
CA THR A 663 -18.07 -36.70 -2.11
C THR A 663 -17.77 -37.33 -3.47
N SER A 664 -17.35 -38.59 -3.46
CA SER A 664 -17.24 -39.53 -4.60
C SER A 664 -16.69 -38.99 -5.92
N GLY A 665 -15.42 -39.31 -6.23
CA GLY A 665 -14.85 -39.12 -7.57
C GLY A 665 -14.26 -37.74 -7.89
N GLY A 666 -13.99 -36.91 -6.88
CA GLY A 666 -13.29 -35.62 -7.04
C GLY A 666 -11.83 -35.70 -6.58
N ALA A 667 -10.91 -35.06 -7.31
CA ALA A 667 -9.57 -34.78 -6.83
C ALA A 667 -9.57 -33.48 -6.02
N ALA A 668 -9.09 -33.54 -4.78
CA ALA A 668 -8.80 -32.34 -3.98
C ALA A 668 -7.32 -31.94 -4.15
N SER A 669 -7.05 -30.65 -4.14
CA SER A 669 -5.70 -30.08 -4.05
C SER A 669 -5.68 -28.98 -2.99
N VAL A 670 -4.64 -28.97 -2.17
CA VAL A 670 -4.34 -27.89 -1.21
C VAL A 670 -3.00 -27.29 -1.62
N THR A 671 -2.88 -25.96 -1.56
CA THR A 671 -1.65 -25.23 -1.88
C THR A 671 -1.55 -24.04 -0.95
N GLY A 672 -0.39 -23.82 -0.32
CA GLY A 672 -0.17 -22.68 0.55
C GLY A 672 1.29 -22.62 1.02
N PRO A 673 1.87 -21.42 1.14
CA PRO A 673 3.25 -21.25 1.57
C PRO A 673 3.38 -21.55 3.07
N VAL A 674 4.23 -22.51 3.42
CA VAL A 674 4.58 -22.81 4.81
C VAL A 674 5.90 -22.13 5.18
N VAL A 675 5.97 -21.48 6.34
CA VAL A 675 7.21 -21.03 6.98
C VAL A 675 7.31 -21.70 8.33
N GLY A 676 8.39 -22.45 8.59
CA GLY A 676 8.58 -23.10 9.88
C GLY A 676 10.00 -23.59 10.13
N THR A 677 10.41 -23.53 11.40
CA THR A 677 11.59 -24.21 11.94
C THR A 677 11.19 -25.58 12.51
N HIS A 678 12.07 -26.58 12.37
CA HIS A 678 12.03 -27.93 12.97
C HIS A 678 10.65 -28.51 13.37
N GLY A 679 10.08 -29.39 12.53
CA GLY A 679 8.92 -30.22 12.90
C GLY A 679 7.54 -29.70 12.44
N ALA A 680 7.49 -28.93 11.35
CA ALA A 680 6.24 -28.49 10.73
C ALA A 680 5.35 -29.70 10.38
N THR A 681 4.16 -29.75 10.98
CA THR A 681 3.15 -30.79 10.73
C THR A 681 2.09 -30.25 9.77
N LEU A 682 2.01 -30.80 8.56
CA LEU A 682 0.95 -30.49 7.60
C LEU A 682 -0.24 -31.44 7.80
N VAL A 683 -1.28 -30.95 8.46
CA VAL A 683 -2.55 -31.70 8.61
C VAL A 683 -3.49 -31.36 7.46
N SER A 684 -3.50 -32.19 6.42
CA SER A 684 -4.51 -32.15 5.35
C SER A 684 -5.57 -33.21 5.60
N LYS A 685 -6.62 -32.84 6.34
CA LYS A 685 -7.68 -33.75 6.75
C LYS A 685 -8.60 -34.07 5.56
N VAL A 686 -8.37 -35.20 4.90
CA VAL A 686 -9.29 -35.75 3.90
C VAL A 686 -10.18 -36.82 4.52
N LEU A 687 -11.50 -36.60 4.50
CA LEU A 687 -12.49 -37.64 4.78
C LEU A 687 -12.70 -38.50 3.53
N ALA A 688 -12.38 -39.78 3.62
CA ALA A 688 -12.76 -40.80 2.63
C ALA A 688 -13.91 -41.66 3.19
N THR A 689 -15.00 -41.79 2.43
CA THR A 689 -16.25 -42.43 2.92
C THR A 689 -16.52 -43.84 2.39
N ASN A 690 -15.78 -44.33 1.39
CA ASN A 690 -15.89 -45.69 0.85
C ASN A 690 -14.51 -46.23 0.43
N GLY A 691 -14.35 -47.56 0.42
CA GLY A 691 -13.05 -48.21 0.27
C GLY A 691 -12.42 -48.12 -1.13
N GLY A 692 -11.13 -47.77 -1.18
CA GLY A 692 -10.28 -47.73 -2.37
C GLY A 692 -8.82 -47.46 -2.00
N ASP A 693 -7.88 -47.66 -2.93
CA ASP A 693 -6.46 -47.38 -2.72
C ASP A 693 -6.18 -45.87 -2.84
N ILE A 694 -5.68 -45.23 -1.77
CA ILE A 694 -5.31 -43.81 -1.80
C ILE A 694 -3.88 -43.64 -2.29
N PHE A 695 -3.69 -42.86 -3.35
CA PHE A 695 -2.39 -42.40 -3.85
C PHE A 695 -2.06 -41.00 -3.34
N ILE A 696 -1.05 -40.89 -2.47
CA ILE A 696 -0.57 -39.59 -1.98
C ILE A 696 0.67 -39.17 -2.76
N THR A 697 0.60 -37.95 -3.29
CA THR A 697 1.72 -37.25 -3.92
C THR A 697 2.11 -36.05 -3.06
N VAL A 698 3.39 -35.69 -3.07
CA VAL A 698 3.91 -34.44 -2.51
C VAL A 698 4.71 -33.72 -3.59
N SER A 699 4.38 -32.45 -3.80
CA SER A 699 5.27 -31.48 -4.47
C SER A 699 6.09 -30.73 -3.42
N ALA A 700 7.28 -30.27 -3.81
CA ALA A 700 7.98 -29.20 -3.11
C ALA A 700 8.63 -28.25 -4.11
N SER A 701 8.73 -26.97 -3.74
CA SER A 701 9.37 -25.87 -4.47
C SER A 701 10.37 -25.22 -3.53
N HIS A 702 11.48 -24.65 -4.01
CA HIS A 702 12.45 -23.95 -3.15
C HIS A 702 12.96 -22.66 -3.82
N ALA A 703 13.31 -21.66 -3.00
CA ALA A 703 13.85 -20.38 -3.49
C ALA A 703 15.39 -20.29 -3.52
N LEU A 704 16.12 -21.20 -2.84
CA LEU A 704 17.58 -21.14 -2.70
C LEU A 704 18.24 -22.51 -2.98
N PRO A 705 19.37 -22.57 -3.70
CA PRO A 705 20.00 -23.82 -4.09
C PRO A 705 20.66 -24.54 -2.90
N PHE A 706 19.98 -25.55 -2.36
CA PHE A 706 20.60 -26.52 -1.44
C PHE A 706 21.15 -27.72 -2.21
N VAL A 707 22.35 -28.16 -1.82
CA VAL A 707 22.99 -29.36 -2.36
C VAL A 707 22.82 -30.48 -1.34
N ASN A 708 22.08 -31.53 -1.72
CA ASN A 708 22.04 -32.85 -1.06
C ASN A 708 21.53 -32.88 0.41
N ALA A 709 20.47 -32.16 0.74
CA ALA A 709 19.75 -32.35 2.02
C ALA A 709 18.77 -33.54 1.95
N LEU A 710 18.79 -34.42 2.95
CA LEU A 710 17.86 -35.55 3.08
C LEU A 710 16.59 -35.11 3.83
N PHE A 711 15.44 -35.20 3.18
CA PHE A 711 14.13 -34.90 3.76
C PHE A 711 13.43 -36.20 4.12
N LYS A 712 12.81 -36.24 5.31
CA LYS A 712 11.98 -37.36 5.74
C LYS A 712 10.51 -36.96 5.76
N PHE A 713 9.70 -37.73 5.06
CA PHE A 713 8.24 -37.60 4.99
C PHE A 713 7.60 -38.74 5.77
N THR A 714 6.73 -38.41 6.73
CA THR A 714 5.92 -39.38 7.48
C THR A 714 4.45 -39.16 7.14
N LEU A 715 3.75 -40.23 6.74
CA LEU A 715 2.30 -40.25 6.55
C LEU A 715 1.64 -40.85 7.80
N GLU A 716 0.64 -40.17 8.34
CA GLU A 716 -0.15 -40.62 9.48
C GLU A 716 -1.63 -40.82 9.09
N ARG A 717 -2.27 -41.83 9.69
CA ARG A 717 -3.72 -42.02 9.70
C ARG A 717 -4.20 -42.03 11.14
N ASP A 718 -5.15 -41.17 11.47
CA ASP A 718 -5.71 -40.95 12.82
C ASP A 718 -4.63 -40.74 13.91
N GLY A 719 -3.52 -40.10 13.52
CA GLY A 719 -2.36 -39.85 14.40
C GLY A 719 -1.38 -41.02 14.55
N ALA A 720 -1.56 -42.13 13.84
CA ALA A 720 -0.60 -43.24 13.78
C ALA A 720 0.18 -43.22 12.45
N GLU A 721 1.52 -43.32 12.53
CA GLU A 721 2.40 -43.46 11.35
C GLU A 721 2.07 -44.74 10.57
N ILE A 722 1.87 -44.60 9.25
CA ILE A 722 1.53 -45.70 8.33
C ILE A 722 2.49 -45.84 7.14
N ALA A 723 3.23 -44.78 6.78
CA ALA A 723 4.29 -44.85 5.78
C ALA A 723 5.36 -43.78 6.03
N VAL A 724 6.60 -44.08 5.61
CA VAL A 724 7.75 -43.19 5.72
C VAL A 724 8.52 -43.23 4.40
N LEU A 725 8.94 -42.06 3.90
CA LEU A 725 9.82 -41.95 2.76
C LEU A 725 10.92 -40.92 3.03
N ASP A 726 12.17 -41.32 2.82
CA ASP A 726 13.32 -40.42 2.79
C ASP A 726 13.64 -40.06 1.33
N ASN A 727 13.79 -38.77 1.00
CA ASN A 727 14.18 -38.33 -0.35
C ASN A 727 15.14 -37.13 -0.33
N ILE A 728 15.96 -36.99 -1.38
CA ILE A 728 16.91 -35.89 -1.56
C ILE A 728 16.43 -35.02 -2.72
N PHE A 729 16.11 -33.75 -2.45
CA PHE A 729 15.84 -32.78 -3.51
C PHE A 729 17.15 -32.24 -4.08
N SER A 730 17.18 -32.02 -5.40
CA SER A 730 18.32 -31.47 -6.11
C SER A 730 17.85 -30.47 -7.17
N GLY A 731 18.41 -29.25 -7.11
CA GLY A 731 18.11 -28.17 -8.04
C GLY A 731 16.79 -27.43 -7.76
N ALA A 732 16.67 -26.24 -8.36
CA ALA A 732 15.57 -25.28 -8.12
C ALA A 732 14.25 -25.59 -8.85
N THR A 733 13.93 -26.87 -9.06
CA THR A 733 12.74 -27.32 -9.81
C THR A 733 11.76 -28.09 -8.92
N ARG A 734 10.46 -27.91 -9.19
CA ARG A 734 9.37 -28.57 -8.48
C ARG A 734 9.42 -30.08 -8.71
N GLN A 735 9.84 -30.85 -7.70
CA GLN A 735 9.84 -32.31 -7.75
C GLN A 735 8.53 -32.88 -7.19
N THR A 736 8.07 -33.99 -7.76
CA THR A 736 6.78 -34.64 -7.44
C THR A 736 7.05 -36.09 -7.01
N ILE A 737 6.62 -36.46 -5.80
CA ILE A 737 7.01 -37.72 -5.15
C ILE A 737 5.76 -38.47 -4.70
N ALA A 738 5.64 -39.75 -5.03
CA ALA A 738 4.58 -40.62 -4.51
C ALA A 738 5.00 -41.24 -3.17
N LEU A 739 4.19 -41.08 -2.12
CA LEU A 739 4.51 -41.57 -0.76
C LEU A 739 4.08 -43.02 -0.52
N ALA A 740 2.85 -43.38 -0.89
CA ALA A 740 2.30 -44.73 -0.72
C ALA A 740 1.01 -44.93 -1.53
N SER A 741 0.65 -46.20 -1.75
CA SER A 741 -0.73 -46.64 -1.95
C SER A 741 -1.24 -47.23 -0.63
N VAL A 742 -2.33 -46.70 -0.07
CA VAL A 742 -2.88 -47.15 1.22
C VAL A 742 -4.29 -47.71 1.02
N ASP A 743 -4.47 -49.01 1.29
CA ASP A 743 -5.79 -49.65 1.39
C ASP A 743 -6.47 -49.19 2.68
N ILE A 744 -7.59 -48.47 2.55
CA ILE A 744 -8.37 -47.97 3.67
C ILE A 744 -9.37 -48.98 4.23
N GLY A 745 -9.57 -50.11 3.55
CA GLY A 745 -10.51 -51.17 3.94
C GLY A 745 -11.98 -50.78 3.79
N ALA A 746 -12.87 -51.77 3.88
CA ALA A 746 -14.31 -51.61 3.73
C ALA A 746 -15.01 -51.07 5.02
N SER A 747 -14.43 -50.03 5.65
CA SER A 747 -14.94 -49.40 6.86
C SER A 747 -15.65 -48.08 6.54
N ALA A 748 -16.90 -47.92 7.00
CA ALA A 748 -17.68 -46.69 6.84
C ALA A 748 -17.30 -45.60 7.88
N ALA A 749 -16.04 -45.55 8.30
CA ALA A 749 -15.53 -44.63 9.32
C ALA A 749 -14.73 -43.48 8.68
N ASN A 750 -14.97 -42.27 9.15
CA ASN A 750 -14.20 -41.09 8.74
C ASN A 750 -12.78 -41.17 9.32
N HIS A 751 -11.81 -41.49 8.46
CA HIS A 751 -10.39 -41.44 8.79
C HIS A 751 -9.80 -40.04 8.53
N THR A 752 -8.84 -39.62 9.34
CA THR A 752 -8.04 -38.39 9.16
C THR A 752 -6.64 -38.76 8.70
N PHE A 753 -6.15 -38.13 7.65
CA PHE A 753 -4.76 -38.29 7.19
C PHE A 753 -3.94 -37.01 7.45
N ALA A 754 -2.63 -37.16 7.65
CA ALA A 754 -1.69 -36.04 7.84
C ALA A 754 -0.30 -36.40 7.30
N VAL A 755 0.46 -35.39 6.83
CA VAL A 755 1.83 -35.57 6.34
C VAL A 755 2.77 -34.70 7.15
N LYS A 756 3.77 -35.30 7.78
CA LYS A 756 4.84 -34.59 8.50
C LYS A 756 6.09 -34.54 7.65
N VAL A 757 6.77 -33.39 7.65
CA VAL A 757 8.00 -33.16 6.90
C VAL A 757 9.11 -32.80 7.89
N TYR A 758 10.20 -33.56 7.86
CA TYR A 758 11.37 -33.34 8.72
C TYR A 758 12.58 -32.94 7.88
N HIS A 759 13.21 -31.84 8.28
CA HIS A 759 14.45 -31.30 7.70
C HIS A 759 15.61 -31.44 8.70
N PRO A 760 16.84 -31.80 8.27
CA PRO A 760 17.94 -32.14 9.18
C PRO A 760 18.79 -30.96 9.65
N THR A 761 18.65 -29.75 9.10
CA THR A 761 19.42 -28.57 9.55
C THR A 761 18.51 -27.42 10.03
N GLY A 762 18.88 -26.85 11.18
CA GLY A 762 18.09 -25.85 11.92
C GLY A 762 18.31 -24.39 11.50
N SER A 763 18.36 -24.10 10.19
CA SER A 763 18.60 -22.74 9.69
C SER A 763 17.50 -22.26 8.73
N SER A 764 16.80 -21.20 9.16
CA SER A 764 15.97 -20.27 8.36
C SER A 764 14.76 -20.83 7.59
N ALA A 765 13.78 -19.93 7.37
CA ALA A 765 12.51 -20.22 6.71
C ALA A 765 12.69 -20.85 5.31
N LEU A 766 12.10 -22.03 5.13
CA LEU A 766 11.97 -22.72 3.84
C LEU A 766 10.49 -22.72 3.45
N PHE A 767 10.19 -22.20 2.26
CA PHE A 767 8.85 -22.24 1.67
C PHE A 767 8.63 -23.62 1.01
N TYR A 768 7.47 -24.25 1.25
CA TYR A 768 7.07 -25.49 0.60
C TYR A 768 5.61 -25.45 0.16
N ASP A 769 5.31 -25.92 -1.05
CA ASP A 769 3.95 -26.10 -1.59
C ASP A 769 3.57 -27.59 -1.60
N VAL A 770 3.07 -28.10 -0.47
CA VAL A 770 2.69 -29.51 -0.34
C VAL A 770 1.26 -29.74 -0.84
N THR A 771 1.14 -30.18 -2.09
CA THR A 771 -0.14 -30.57 -2.71
C THR A 771 -0.46 -32.05 -2.46
N LEU A 772 -1.36 -32.32 -1.50
CA LEU A 772 -1.95 -33.65 -1.32
C LEU A 772 -2.98 -33.92 -2.43
N PHE A 773 -2.85 -35.06 -3.11
CA PHE A 773 -3.91 -35.61 -3.96
C PHE A 773 -4.51 -36.85 -3.27
N VAL A 774 -5.80 -37.09 -3.51
CA VAL A 774 -6.50 -38.34 -3.15
C VAL A 774 -7.30 -38.77 -4.37
N LEU A 775 -6.98 -39.96 -4.90
CA LEU A 775 -7.63 -40.56 -6.06
C LEU A 775 -8.36 -41.83 -5.60
N GLU A 776 -9.69 -41.76 -5.53
CA GLU A 776 -10.54 -42.93 -5.19
C GLU A 776 -10.77 -43.78 -6.45
N PHE A 777 -9.97 -44.83 -6.64
CA PHE A 777 -10.22 -45.81 -7.70
C PHE A 777 -11.29 -46.81 -7.25
N LYS A 778 -12.47 -46.78 -7.89
CA LYS A 778 -13.42 -47.91 -7.82
C LYS A 778 -12.78 -49.13 -8.49
N LYS A 779 -12.79 -50.24 -7.76
CA LYS A 779 -12.35 -51.56 -8.23
C LYS A 779 -13.45 -52.29 -8.98
#